data_AF-A0A968R5G1-F1
#
_entry.id   AF-A0A968R5G1-F1
#
_cell.length_a   1.000
_cell.length_b   1.000
_cell.length_c   1.000
_cell.angle_alpha   90.00
_cell.angle_beta   90.00
_cell.angle_gamma   90.00
#
_symmetry.space_group_name_H-M   'P 1'
#
loop_
_entity.id
_entity.type
_entity.pdbx_description
1 polymer ?
#
loop_
_entity_poly.entity_id
_entity_poly.type
_entity_poly.pdbx_seq_one_letter_code
_entity_poly.pdbx_strand_id
1 'polypeptide(L)'
;MIPILSGRAIALASQFKAGEGKVGEKGDRFHAIVFIDAAVIDYQTLLDGVKVGVEAIILDSERDGIAQISEVLANRTNINSIHLVSHGEPGSLQLGKTRLSIDNLETYSQQLQQWRRALTVDADILIYGCNVAAESRIYPRVRQGINSLSHSESRLKPTDCSIFNKTVGAGSPTTFLIADKLNKPAPTPRIEPSIDLAGICQLKPTENHQILQSSIEEFRYETGVSTSGELFLHRLASLTGANIAASKHLTGSAKLGGNWELETKIGNIKSPLAFESDAMENYASVLATYTVTNTLDGGTGSLRDAIEQANFNFGLDTINFNIPGTGPHSITLLTQALPVITSPVIIDGKSQPGYAGKPIIELNGSLVQQPAFSASFPDNIAGLDLGTVSFATDQDSSGSTIQGLIVNGFGKGGVTLPFGDGIRIRTNNNTIQDNYIGTDITGTAAVSNTRSGITIINVFNNNAGPILPVTGTIISRNVISGNDRLGGIFIQGAASNTKITGNYIGTDATGTVALGNNSNGIFILGRVPTNTIIGGTVPGEGNIIANNEGSGIEISGDSSSHTIQGNKIFNNKRLGIDLIGTTGITPNDLGDADTGSNSLQNYPVLTSVSGNTVSGLLNSTPNSNFRVEFFANTSYDPAGAGQGETFLGFQDVTTDSAGNANINFAYTPVAGKPFIAATATNKTTGDTSEFSRRNRSPINSIPGRTTTIATNPNNITINSEPLAYNVLATPYPSAIDISGVTGNVDSITATFNNVKTSDGFYSASQVIHLLLVGPAGQNVVLMSHVQSASLNNVTLKFDDNAASFLGSTLPTLPPTIASGTYKPTNYSANGLPDVYPLALPAGTQTGAPEGPYGSTLSVFNKTNPNGTWKVYAVDANHYNFVASGATIPGVIASWSLDITTDTGTATTTQNTSHIFSPSGGDGISVSDRDSELLEINLSVTSGTLTLNSLTGITGSGNGSNLLIYTGKQADINAALDGLTYTPNPNFVGTDTLSLTTKDNGAPELGGAQTDIDFVNITVNPPTPTPTPTPTPTPTPTPT
;
A
#
# COMPACT_ATOMS: atom_id res chain seq x y z
N MET A 1 3.93 22.84 32.77
CA MET A 1 5.14 23.61 33.15
C MET A 1 6.27 23.20 32.22
N ILE A 2 6.82 24.20 31.57
CA ILE A 2 7.81 24.23 30.47
C ILE A 2 9.13 24.72 31.15
N PRO A 3 10.38 24.65 30.62
CA PRO A 3 11.11 23.60 29.86
C PRO A 3 12.69 23.78 29.84
N ILE A 4 13.36 23.18 28.84
CA ILE A 4 14.59 23.60 28.08
C ILE A 4 15.99 23.51 28.74
N LEU A 5 16.90 22.76 28.09
CA LEU A 5 18.15 23.22 27.40
C LEU A 5 18.81 21.97 26.75
N SER A 6 18.81 21.82 25.42
CA SER A 6 19.93 22.11 24.48
C SER A 6 21.28 21.52 24.93
N GLY A 7 22.02 20.70 24.18
CA GLY A 7 22.40 20.81 22.78
C GLY A 7 23.94 20.92 22.68
N ARG A 8 24.55 20.02 21.87
CA ARG A 8 25.91 20.05 21.27
C ARG A 8 27.16 19.77 22.14
N ALA A 9 27.69 18.56 21.92
CA ALA A 9 28.94 18.25 21.21
C ALA A 9 30.29 18.91 21.60
N ILE A 10 31.31 18.03 21.65
CA ILE A 10 32.76 18.23 21.55
C ILE A 10 33.48 18.68 22.83
N ALA A 11 34.01 17.69 23.55
CA ALA A 11 35.43 17.59 23.94
C ALA A 11 35.57 16.54 25.05
N LEU A 12 36.10 15.36 24.73
CA LEU A 12 36.73 14.47 25.72
C LEU A 12 37.77 13.61 25.01
N ALA A 13 38.79 14.29 24.48
CA ALA A 13 40.13 13.75 24.52
C ALA A 13 40.64 13.89 25.96
N SER A 14 41.32 12.85 26.45
CA SER A 14 41.93 12.72 27.78
C SER A 14 40.98 12.49 28.95
N GLN A 15 40.85 11.21 29.36
CA GLN A 15 40.93 10.72 30.74
C GLN A 15 40.27 9.34 30.82
N PHE A 16 41.00 8.29 30.47
CA PHE A 16 40.84 7.01 31.14
C PHE A 16 42.17 6.62 31.76
N LYS A 17 42.14 6.59 33.09
CA LYS A 17 43.24 6.29 33.98
C LYS A 17 43.80 4.91 33.67
N ALA A 18 45.12 4.82 33.57
CA ALA A 18 45.85 3.60 33.80
C ALA A 18 45.39 3.00 35.14
N GLY A 19 44.71 1.86 35.08
CA GLY A 19 44.39 1.07 36.27
C GLY A 19 45.70 0.56 36.87
N GLU A 20 46.02 1.00 38.08
CA GLU A 20 47.11 0.47 38.88
C GLU A 20 46.91 -1.04 39.05
N GLY A 21 47.85 -1.82 38.51
CA GLY A 21 47.88 -3.26 38.64
C GLY A 21 47.99 -3.68 40.10
N LYS A 22 47.11 -4.60 40.53
CA LYS A 22 47.36 -5.40 41.72
C LYS A 22 48.62 -6.24 41.48
N VAL A 23 49.64 -6.02 42.30
CA VAL A 23 50.92 -6.72 42.28
C VAL A 23 50.70 -8.17 42.70
N GLY A 24 50.59 -9.08 41.72
CA GLY A 24 50.93 -10.50 41.87
C GLY A 24 52.43 -10.72 41.61
N GLU A 25 53.02 -11.69 42.28
CA GLU A 25 54.45 -11.96 42.31
C GLU A 25 55.12 -12.16 40.93
N LYS A 26 56.41 -11.85 40.86
CA LYS A 26 57.31 -12.05 39.71
C LYS A 26 57.45 -13.55 39.40
N GLY A 27 56.71 -14.01 38.41
CA GLY A 27 57.00 -15.16 37.54
C GLY A 27 56.48 -14.80 36.15
N ASP A 28 57.15 -15.21 35.07
CA ASP A 28 56.79 -14.90 33.67
C ASP A 28 55.26 -14.97 33.46
N ARG A 29 54.60 -13.80 33.43
CA ARG A 29 53.15 -13.75 33.28
C ARG A 29 52.83 -13.92 31.80
N PHE A 30 52.00 -14.91 31.51
CA PHE A 30 51.40 -15.13 30.21
C PHE A 30 50.68 -13.85 29.74
N HIS A 31 51.16 -13.22 28.68
CA HIS A 31 50.69 -11.93 28.18
C HIS A 31 49.90 -12.13 26.89
N ALA A 32 48.58 -11.95 26.97
CA ALA A 32 47.65 -12.16 25.88
C ALA A 32 46.94 -10.84 25.50
N ILE A 33 46.69 -10.64 24.21
CA ILE A 33 45.91 -9.50 23.69
C ILE A 33 44.76 -10.05 22.84
N VAL A 34 43.54 -9.55 23.07
CA VAL A 34 42.37 -9.79 22.22
C VAL A 34 41.99 -8.53 21.46
N PHE A 35 41.92 -8.64 20.14
CA PHE A 35 41.40 -7.64 19.24
C PHE A 35 39.97 -8.03 18.87
N ILE A 36 39.01 -7.17 19.18
CA ILE A 36 37.59 -7.38 18.89
C ILE A 36 37.15 -6.33 17.87
N ASP A 37 36.66 -6.79 16.73
CA ASP A 37 36.10 -5.91 15.71
C ASP A 37 34.76 -5.32 16.17
N ALA A 38 34.61 -3.99 16.12
CA ALA A 38 33.38 -3.31 16.49
C ALA A 38 32.19 -3.64 15.56
N ALA A 39 32.44 -4.20 14.37
CA ALA A 39 31.41 -4.68 13.46
C ALA A 39 30.79 -6.02 13.90
N VAL A 40 31.43 -6.74 14.85
CA VAL A 40 30.85 -7.94 15.44
C VAL A 40 29.59 -7.56 16.24
N ILE A 41 28.49 -8.21 15.90
CA ILE A 41 27.21 -8.01 16.58
C ILE A 41 27.37 -8.28 18.08
N ASP A 42 26.89 -7.38 18.94
CA ASP A 42 26.96 -7.52 20.40
C ASP A 42 28.39 -7.80 20.92
N TYR A 43 29.39 -7.16 20.29
CA TYR A 43 30.77 -7.27 20.74
C TYR A 43 30.97 -6.82 22.20
N GLN A 44 30.04 -6.03 22.76
CA GLN A 44 30.07 -5.62 24.17
C GLN A 44 29.97 -6.82 25.12
N THR A 45 29.10 -7.80 24.83
CA THR A 45 29.04 -9.05 25.62
C THR A 45 30.37 -9.80 25.61
N LEU A 46 31.07 -9.80 24.48
CA LEU A 46 32.40 -10.41 24.38
C LEU A 46 33.47 -9.59 25.10
N LEU A 47 33.42 -8.25 25.00
CA LEU A 47 34.32 -7.34 25.68
C LEU A 47 34.21 -7.45 27.21
N ASP A 48 32.99 -7.47 27.74
CA ASP A 48 32.72 -7.66 29.18
C ASP A 48 33.14 -9.05 29.66
N GLY A 49 33.20 -10.02 28.73
CA GLY A 49 33.59 -11.40 28.95
C GLY A 49 35.08 -11.71 28.85
N VAL A 50 35.94 -10.72 28.57
CA VAL A 50 37.38 -10.95 28.42
C VAL A 50 37.99 -11.36 29.77
N LYS A 51 38.75 -12.47 29.78
CA LYS A 51 39.40 -13.02 30.98
C LYS A 51 40.33 -12.01 31.64
N VAL A 52 40.36 -12.03 32.96
CA VAL A 52 41.28 -11.19 33.75
C VAL A 52 42.72 -11.50 33.37
N GLY A 53 43.46 -10.46 32.97
CA GLY A 53 44.87 -10.58 32.53
C GLY A 53 45.07 -10.67 31.01
N VAL A 54 43.99 -10.76 30.23
CA VAL A 54 44.01 -10.55 28.78
C VAL A 54 43.71 -9.08 28.50
N GLU A 55 44.52 -8.44 27.66
CA GLU A 55 44.28 -7.07 27.25
C GLU A 55 43.29 -7.00 26.08
N ALA A 56 42.22 -6.21 26.20
CA ALA A 56 41.23 -6.05 25.15
C ALA A 56 41.42 -4.75 24.37
N ILE A 57 41.42 -4.84 23.03
CA ILE A 57 41.49 -3.73 22.09
C ILE A 57 40.31 -3.82 21.13
N ILE A 58 39.55 -2.73 20.98
CA ILE A 58 38.48 -2.63 19.99
C ILE A 58 39.04 -2.07 18.69
N LEU A 59 38.79 -2.75 17.57
CA LEU A 59 39.11 -2.25 16.25
C LEU A 59 37.97 -1.35 15.75
N ASP A 60 38.32 -0.16 15.27
CA ASP A 60 37.39 0.74 14.58
C ASP A 60 37.01 0.11 13.23
N SER A 61 35.70 -0.10 13.02
CA SER A 61 35.15 -0.73 11.81
C SER A 61 35.43 0.08 10.53
N GLU A 62 35.69 1.39 10.66
CA GLU A 62 35.89 2.29 9.52
C GLU A 62 37.36 2.43 9.10
N ARG A 63 38.30 1.86 9.87
CA ARG A 63 39.74 1.94 9.62
C ARG A 63 40.29 0.59 9.17
N ASP A 64 41.42 0.62 8.47
CA ASP A 64 42.14 -0.62 8.09
C ASP A 64 42.53 -1.41 9.36
N GLY A 65 42.04 -2.65 9.48
CA GLY A 65 42.24 -3.44 10.70
C GLY A 65 43.68 -3.92 10.88
N ILE A 66 44.39 -4.21 9.79
CA ILE A 66 45.79 -4.66 9.86
C ILE A 66 46.69 -3.51 10.30
N ALA A 67 46.45 -2.29 9.82
CA ALA A 67 47.13 -1.08 10.28
C ALA A 67 46.91 -0.86 11.78
N GLN A 68 45.65 -0.94 12.24
CA GLN A 68 45.31 -0.77 13.66
C GLN A 68 46.02 -1.80 14.56
N ILE A 69 45.97 -3.08 14.20
CA ILE A 69 46.66 -4.14 14.97
C ILE A 69 48.17 -3.89 14.96
N SER A 70 48.74 -3.50 13.81
CA SER A 70 50.17 -3.20 13.69
C SER A 70 50.61 -2.01 14.55
N GLU A 71 49.80 -0.94 14.62
CA GLU A 71 50.04 0.23 15.47
C GLU A 71 50.11 -0.15 16.95
N VAL A 72 49.22 -1.04 17.40
CA VAL A 72 49.20 -1.53 18.78
C VAL A 72 50.43 -2.41 19.06
N LEU A 73 50.71 -3.38 18.18
CA LEU A 73 51.80 -4.32 18.36
C LEU A 73 53.20 -3.68 18.26
N ALA A 74 53.34 -2.59 17.51
CA ALA A 74 54.61 -1.87 17.38
C ALA A 74 55.17 -1.38 18.73
N ASN A 75 54.29 -1.15 19.71
CA ASN A 75 54.65 -0.69 21.05
C ASN A 75 54.62 -1.80 22.11
N ARG A 76 54.65 -3.09 21.68
CA ARG A 76 54.56 -4.25 22.56
C ARG A 76 55.67 -5.27 22.31
N THR A 77 55.97 -6.05 23.33
CA THR A 77 56.96 -7.14 23.31
C THR A 77 56.51 -8.28 24.23
N ASN A 78 57.03 -9.48 24.01
CA ASN A 78 56.76 -10.68 24.81
C ASN A 78 55.26 -11.03 24.90
N ILE A 79 54.53 -10.93 23.79
CA ILE A 79 53.14 -11.38 23.71
C ILE A 79 53.12 -12.89 23.44
N ASN A 80 52.47 -13.65 24.33
CA ASN A 80 52.29 -15.10 24.21
C ASN A 80 51.13 -15.47 23.28
N SER A 81 50.08 -14.65 23.24
CA SER A 81 48.96 -14.91 22.34
C SER A 81 48.26 -13.66 21.84
N ILE A 82 47.85 -13.73 20.57
CA ILE A 82 46.92 -12.78 19.96
C ILE A 82 45.61 -13.50 19.69
N HIS A 83 44.51 -12.86 20.04
CA HIS A 83 43.16 -13.34 19.81
C HIS A 83 42.47 -12.37 18.85
N LEU A 84 41.98 -12.87 17.71
CA LEU A 84 41.32 -12.06 16.69
C LEU A 84 39.84 -12.43 16.62
N VAL A 85 38.96 -11.50 16.96
CA VAL A 85 37.52 -11.72 17.03
C VAL A 85 36.85 -10.86 15.97
N SER A 86 36.33 -11.53 14.95
CA SER A 86 35.91 -10.90 13.71
C SER A 86 34.93 -11.79 12.96
N HIS A 87 34.22 -11.22 11.99
CA HIS A 87 33.53 -12.06 11.00
C HIS A 87 34.53 -12.85 10.15
N GLY A 88 34.16 -14.07 9.77
CA GLY A 88 34.99 -14.97 8.97
C GLY A 88 34.21 -15.71 7.89
N GLU A 89 34.94 -16.17 6.89
CA GLU A 89 34.48 -17.11 5.84
C GLU A 89 35.69 -17.92 5.34
N PRO A 90 35.51 -19.01 4.55
CA PRO A 90 36.60 -19.89 4.13
C PRO A 90 37.83 -19.19 3.51
N GLY A 91 38.90 -19.05 4.29
CA GLY A 91 40.15 -18.41 3.87
C GLY A 91 40.19 -16.89 3.96
N SER A 92 39.32 -16.27 4.75
CA SER A 92 39.39 -14.83 5.03
C SER A 92 38.78 -14.38 6.35
N LEU A 93 39.18 -13.17 6.79
CA LEU A 93 38.75 -12.48 8.00
C LEU A 93 38.39 -11.03 7.69
N GLN A 94 37.33 -10.52 8.32
CA GLN A 94 36.98 -9.11 8.28
C GLN A 94 37.55 -8.39 9.53
N LEU A 95 38.56 -7.54 9.35
CA LEU A 95 39.21 -6.78 10.42
C LEU A 95 39.13 -5.29 10.12
N GLY A 96 38.32 -4.55 10.87
CA GLY A 96 37.92 -3.19 10.55
C GLY A 96 37.33 -3.13 9.14
N LYS A 97 37.89 -2.24 8.31
CA LYS A 97 37.57 -2.14 6.89
C LYS A 97 38.26 -3.19 6.01
N THR A 98 39.19 -3.96 6.55
CA THR A 98 40.05 -4.87 5.80
C THR A 98 39.49 -6.29 5.76
N ARG A 99 39.10 -6.77 4.58
CA ARG A 99 38.90 -8.21 4.35
C ARG A 99 40.25 -8.86 4.06
N LEU A 100 40.92 -9.40 5.07
CA LEU A 100 42.18 -10.12 4.90
C LEU A 100 41.88 -11.50 4.32
N SER A 101 42.38 -11.81 3.12
CA SER A 101 42.23 -13.10 2.44
C SER A 101 43.55 -13.58 1.87
N ILE A 102 43.57 -14.81 1.34
CA ILE A 102 44.74 -15.32 0.62
C ILE A 102 45.15 -14.42 -0.57
N ASP A 103 44.19 -13.76 -1.21
CA ASP A 103 44.42 -12.94 -2.42
C ASP A 103 45.18 -11.65 -2.12
N ASN A 104 45.06 -11.12 -0.90
CA ASN A 104 45.68 -9.85 -0.51
C ASN A 104 46.66 -9.98 0.66
N LEU A 105 46.89 -11.18 1.16
CA LEU A 105 47.79 -11.43 2.29
C LEU A 105 49.21 -10.92 2.03
N GLU A 106 49.69 -11.05 0.78
CA GLU A 106 51.03 -10.59 0.38
C GLU A 106 51.16 -9.08 0.44
N THR A 107 50.09 -8.34 0.16
CA THR A 107 50.06 -6.88 0.27
C THR A 107 50.34 -6.43 1.71
N TYR A 108 49.90 -7.23 2.70
CA TYR A 108 50.11 -6.97 4.12
C TYR A 108 51.34 -7.68 4.71
N SER A 109 52.14 -8.36 3.88
CA SER A 109 53.26 -9.21 4.33
C SER A 109 54.24 -8.48 5.25
N GLN A 110 54.60 -7.23 4.94
CA GLN A 110 55.50 -6.44 5.79
C GLN A 110 54.91 -6.15 7.17
N GLN A 111 53.62 -5.83 7.26
CA GLN A 111 52.94 -5.55 8.52
C GLN A 111 52.77 -6.84 9.35
N LEU A 112 52.34 -7.93 8.72
CA LEU A 112 52.21 -9.23 9.37
C LEU A 112 53.54 -9.77 9.88
N GLN A 113 54.63 -9.57 9.13
CA GLN A 113 55.99 -9.90 9.58
C GLN A 113 56.48 -9.01 10.73
N GLN A 114 56.01 -7.76 10.81
CA GLN A 114 56.34 -6.89 11.95
C GLN A 114 55.69 -7.38 13.24
N TRP A 115 54.52 -8.03 13.17
CA TRP A 115 53.86 -8.60 14.36
C TRP A 115 54.80 -9.59 15.07
N ARG A 116 55.62 -10.33 14.32
CA ARG A 116 56.60 -11.28 14.86
C ARG A 116 57.52 -10.68 15.93
N ARG A 117 57.84 -9.39 15.83
CA ARG A 117 58.73 -8.68 16.77
C ARG A 117 58.11 -8.51 18.16
N ALA A 118 56.79 -8.45 18.23
CA ALA A 118 56.05 -8.33 19.48
C ALA A 118 55.80 -9.69 20.15
N LEU A 119 55.79 -10.77 19.37
CA LEU A 119 55.43 -12.13 19.76
C LEU A 119 56.60 -12.93 20.37
N THR A 120 56.33 -13.82 21.32
CA THR A 120 57.31 -14.83 21.79
C THR A 120 57.62 -15.86 20.69
N VAL A 121 58.61 -16.74 20.91
CA VAL A 121 59.02 -17.75 19.90
C VAL A 121 57.94 -18.79 19.61
N ASP A 122 57.11 -19.05 20.59
CA ASP A 122 56.06 -20.04 20.59
C ASP A 122 54.67 -19.41 20.73
N ALA A 123 54.53 -18.15 20.30
CA ALA A 123 53.27 -17.42 20.42
C ALA A 123 52.16 -18.05 19.55
N ASP A 124 50.93 -17.95 20.02
CA ASP A 124 49.75 -18.44 19.31
C ASP A 124 48.88 -17.28 18.79
N ILE A 125 48.28 -17.45 17.62
CA ILE A 125 47.21 -16.59 17.12
C ILE A 125 45.92 -17.42 17.06
N LEU A 126 44.93 -17.04 17.86
CA LEU A 126 43.63 -17.70 17.93
C LEU A 126 42.61 -16.82 17.19
N ILE A 127 41.95 -17.40 16.21
CA ILE A 127 41.08 -16.69 15.29
C ILE A 127 39.63 -17.15 15.51
N TYR A 128 38.83 -16.26 16.08
CA TYR A 128 37.40 -16.40 16.30
C TYR A 128 36.68 -15.77 15.11
N GLY A 129 36.39 -16.58 14.11
CA GLY A 129 35.63 -16.18 12.93
C GLY A 129 35.03 -17.43 12.31
N CYS A 130 33.79 -17.32 11.84
CA CYS A 130 33.08 -18.46 11.28
C CYS A 130 33.83 -19.04 10.08
N ASN A 131 33.98 -20.36 10.02
CA ASN A 131 34.42 -21.11 8.85
C ASN A 131 35.77 -20.70 8.24
N VAL A 132 36.62 -19.96 8.97
CA VAL A 132 37.87 -19.39 8.42
C VAL A 132 38.80 -20.48 7.89
N ALA A 133 38.83 -21.62 8.58
CA ALA A 133 39.62 -22.79 8.23
C ALA A 133 38.88 -23.79 7.32
N ALA A 134 37.64 -23.50 6.94
CA ALA A 134 36.82 -24.41 6.13
C ALA A 134 37.24 -24.41 4.65
N GLU A 135 36.73 -25.40 3.91
CA GLU A 135 36.99 -25.53 2.47
C GLU A 135 36.05 -24.62 1.67
N SER A 136 36.59 -23.76 0.79
CA SER A 136 35.76 -23.10 -0.23
C SER A 136 35.31 -24.11 -1.29
N ARG A 137 33.99 -24.25 -1.49
CA ARG A 137 33.44 -25.19 -2.47
C ARG A 137 33.40 -24.55 -3.86
N ILE A 138 34.34 -24.94 -4.72
CA ILE A 138 34.14 -24.83 -6.17
C ILE A 138 32.99 -25.78 -6.57
N TYR A 139 32.07 -25.27 -7.40
CA TYR A 139 30.79 -25.87 -7.84
C TYR A 139 30.70 -27.41 -7.96
N PRO A 140 29.49 -28.01 -7.78
CA PRO A 140 29.24 -29.47 -7.83
C PRO A 140 29.69 -30.21 -9.10
N ARG A 141 29.97 -29.50 -10.21
CA ARG A 141 30.34 -30.13 -11.49
C ARG A 141 31.78 -30.68 -11.52
N VAL A 142 32.67 -30.25 -10.63
CA VAL A 142 34.05 -30.79 -10.53
C VAL A 142 34.10 -32.05 -9.66
N ARG A 143 33.29 -32.13 -8.59
CA ARG A 143 33.23 -33.31 -7.70
C ARG A 143 32.77 -34.58 -8.39
N GLN A 144 31.86 -34.51 -9.36
CA GLN A 144 31.45 -35.70 -10.13
C GLN A 144 32.55 -36.19 -11.09
N GLY A 145 33.41 -35.30 -11.59
CA GLY A 145 34.58 -35.68 -12.39
C GLY A 145 35.68 -36.34 -11.55
N ILE A 146 35.98 -35.82 -10.36
CA ILE A 146 37.07 -36.32 -9.51
C ILE A 146 36.70 -37.63 -8.80
N ASN A 147 35.45 -37.81 -8.37
CA ASN A 147 34.99 -39.09 -7.81
C ASN A 147 35.07 -40.24 -8.83
N SER A 148 35.08 -39.94 -10.13
CA SER A 148 35.30 -40.93 -11.18
C SER A 148 36.79 -41.32 -11.35
N LEU A 149 37.72 -40.48 -10.90
CA LEU A 149 39.18 -40.72 -10.95
C LEU A 149 39.71 -41.35 -9.65
N SER A 150 39.18 -40.99 -8.47
CA SER A 150 39.60 -41.57 -7.18
C SER A 150 39.22 -43.05 -7.03
N HIS A 151 38.22 -43.53 -7.78
CA HIS A 151 37.90 -44.96 -7.88
C HIS A 151 38.89 -45.74 -8.77
N SER A 152 39.74 -45.08 -9.57
CA SER A 152 40.70 -45.73 -10.47
C SER A 152 42.09 -45.94 -9.85
N GLU A 153 42.47 -45.18 -8.83
CA GLU A 153 43.81 -45.26 -8.22
C GLU A 153 43.99 -46.46 -7.27
N SER A 154 42.90 -47.10 -6.84
CA SER A 154 42.95 -48.28 -5.98
C SER A 154 43.38 -49.58 -6.70
N ARG A 155 43.73 -49.52 -8.01
CA ARG A 155 44.01 -50.71 -8.83
C ARG A 155 45.27 -50.67 -9.69
N LEU A 156 46.18 -49.71 -9.53
CA LEU A 156 47.43 -49.74 -10.28
C LEU A 156 48.49 -50.59 -9.57
N LYS A 157 48.60 -51.86 -9.98
CA LYS A 157 49.80 -52.67 -9.70
C LYS A 157 50.89 -52.32 -10.73
N PRO A 158 52.19 -52.51 -10.40
CA PRO A 158 53.31 -52.21 -11.30
C PRO A 158 53.31 -52.92 -12.67
N THR A 159 52.35 -53.83 -12.92
CA THR A 159 52.24 -54.61 -14.15
C THR A 159 51.41 -53.96 -15.26
N ASP A 160 50.72 -52.85 -15.01
CA ASP A 160 49.75 -52.27 -15.97
C ASP A 160 50.31 -51.12 -16.86
N CYS A 161 51.62 -51.10 -17.11
CA CYS A 161 52.22 -50.15 -18.06
C CYS A 161 52.00 -50.50 -19.56
N SER A 162 51.13 -51.45 -19.90
CA SER A 162 50.93 -51.89 -21.30
C SER A 162 49.54 -51.65 -21.90
N ILE A 163 48.61 -51.00 -21.18
CA ILE A 163 47.20 -50.89 -21.62
C ILE A 163 46.85 -49.54 -22.30
N PHE A 164 47.78 -48.59 -22.44
CA PHE A 164 47.45 -47.30 -23.06
C PHE A 164 47.56 -47.21 -24.60
N ASN A 165 47.82 -48.32 -25.31
CA ASN A 165 48.14 -48.26 -26.74
C ASN A 165 47.22 -49.04 -27.69
N LYS A 166 45.98 -49.38 -27.31
CA LYS A 166 45.12 -50.19 -28.20
C LYS A 166 43.60 -50.03 -28.03
N THR A 167 43.02 -48.89 -28.41
CA THR A 167 41.62 -48.85 -28.88
C THR A 167 41.33 -47.62 -29.75
N VAL A 168 41.62 -47.71 -31.05
CA VAL A 168 41.03 -46.83 -32.08
C VAL A 168 40.35 -47.77 -33.08
N GLY A 169 39.01 -47.76 -33.14
CA GLY A 169 38.24 -48.65 -34.03
C GLY A 169 36.71 -48.56 -33.91
N ALA A 170 36.12 -47.67 -34.72
CA ALA A 170 34.79 -47.64 -35.36
C ALA A 170 33.52 -48.29 -34.70
N GLY A 171 32.46 -47.47 -34.52
CA GLY A 171 31.05 -47.93 -34.65
C GLY A 171 29.93 -47.29 -33.78
N SER A 172 29.49 -46.06 -34.09
CA SER A 172 28.17 -45.41 -33.76
C SER A 172 27.84 -45.04 -32.28
N PRO A 173 26.90 -44.10 -32.00
CA PRO A 173 27.27 -42.72 -31.65
C PRO A 173 26.69 -42.25 -30.30
N THR A 174 27.55 -41.90 -29.36
CA THR A 174 27.23 -41.04 -28.21
C THR A 174 28.30 -39.96 -28.12
N THR A 175 28.08 -38.86 -28.84
CA THR A 175 28.98 -37.69 -28.81
C THR A 175 28.52 -36.76 -27.69
N PHE A 176 29.29 -36.73 -26.59
CA PHE A 176 29.27 -35.63 -25.63
C PHE A 176 29.87 -34.40 -26.34
N LEU A 177 29.01 -33.46 -26.75
CA LEU A 177 29.42 -32.17 -27.29
C LEU A 177 29.73 -31.20 -26.14
N ILE A 178 31.01 -31.06 -25.79
CA ILE A 178 31.57 -29.82 -25.24
C ILE A 178 32.43 -29.21 -26.34
N ALA A 179 31.81 -28.44 -27.22
CA ALA A 179 32.43 -27.41 -28.06
C ALA A 179 31.35 -26.85 -29.00
N ASP A 180 30.83 -25.65 -28.71
CA ASP A 180 30.80 -24.53 -29.66
C ASP A 180 30.12 -23.30 -29.02
N LYS A 181 30.53 -22.09 -29.43
CA LYS A 181 30.14 -20.74 -28.98
C LYS A 181 31.08 -20.03 -28.00
N LEU A 182 32.34 -19.87 -28.41
CA LEU A 182 33.09 -18.62 -28.18
C LEU A 182 33.80 -18.27 -29.49
N ASN A 183 33.12 -17.48 -30.33
CA ASN A 183 33.67 -16.98 -31.57
C ASN A 183 34.13 -15.54 -31.36
N LYS A 184 35.41 -15.33 -31.04
CA LYS A 184 36.26 -14.16 -31.42
C LYS A 184 37.72 -14.34 -30.96
N PRO A 185 38.72 -13.72 -31.64
CA PRO A 185 40.10 -14.23 -31.68
C PRO A 185 41.16 -13.47 -30.84
N ALA A 186 42.21 -14.23 -30.49
CA ALA A 186 43.64 -13.91 -30.22
C ALA A 186 44.06 -13.25 -28.87
N PRO A 187 45.32 -13.37 -28.40
CA PRO A 187 46.49 -14.16 -28.88
C PRO A 187 47.15 -15.09 -27.82
N THR A 188 47.90 -16.10 -28.26
CA THR A 188 48.95 -16.80 -27.48
C THR A 188 50.30 -16.03 -27.57
N PRO A 189 51.23 -16.18 -26.61
CA PRO A 189 52.18 -17.31 -26.57
C PRO A 189 52.31 -17.94 -25.16
N ARG A 190 52.02 -19.23 -24.99
CA ARG A 190 52.97 -20.38 -25.02
C ARG A 190 54.22 -20.22 -24.14
N ILE A 191 54.16 -20.76 -22.92
CA ILE A 191 55.29 -21.43 -22.25
C ILE A 191 54.77 -22.82 -21.87
N GLU A 192 55.32 -23.86 -22.48
CA GLU A 192 55.14 -25.24 -22.00
C GLU A 192 56.42 -25.65 -21.26
N PRO A 193 56.37 -26.13 -20.02
CA PRO A 193 57.42 -26.98 -19.49
C PRO A 193 57.08 -28.45 -19.77
N SER A 194 57.94 -29.12 -20.54
CA SER A 194 57.95 -30.57 -20.65
C SER A 194 58.46 -31.17 -19.34
N ILE A 195 57.62 -31.92 -18.62
CA ILE A 195 58.10 -32.81 -17.56
C ILE A 195 58.57 -34.11 -18.22
N ASP A 196 59.87 -34.42 -18.09
CA ASP A 196 60.46 -35.68 -18.52
C ASP A 196 60.01 -36.83 -17.59
N LEU A 197 58.91 -37.46 -17.98
CA LEU A 197 58.30 -38.60 -17.28
C LEU A 197 59.16 -39.88 -17.33
N ALA A 198 60.26 -39.93 -18.10
CA ALA A 198 61.13 -41.10 -18.16
C ALA A 198 62.08 -41.20 -16.94
N GLY A 199 62.36 -40.09 -16.25
CA GLY A 199 63.25 -40.05 -15.09
C GLY A 199 62.64 -40.59 -13.79
N ILE A 200 61.31 -40.66 -13.69
CA ILE A 200 60.59 -41.00 -12.45
C ILE A 200 60.64 -42.51 -12.13
N CYS A 201 60.96 -43.36 -13.12
CA CYS A 201 60.99 -44.81 -12.93
C CYS A 201 62.30 -45.39 -12.35
N GLN A 202 63.28 -44.56 -11.94
CA GLN A 202 64.61 -45.08 -11.51
C GLN A 202 65.04 -44.78 -10.06
N LEU A 203 64.23 -44.13 -9.22
CA LEU A 203 64.64 -43.75 -7.86
C LEU A 203 64.07 -44.67 -6.77
N LYS A 204 64.88 -44.97 -5.74
CA LYS A 204 64.52 -45.85 -4.62
C LYS A 204 63.57 -45.17 -3.61
N PRO A 205 62.74 -45.93 -2.86
CA PRO A 205 61.56 -45.42 -2.17
C PRO A 205 61.77 -44.39 -1.05
N THR A 206 62.97 -44.23 -0.50
CA THR A 206 63.21 -43.44 0.73
C THR A 206 63.69 -42.02 0.50
N GLU A 207 64.18 -41.67 -0.69
CA GLU A 207 64.51 -40.27 -1.04
C GLU A 207 63.29 -39.50 -1.58
N ASN A 208 62.16 -40.20 -1.73
CA ASN A 208 60.92 -39.66 -2.27
C ASN A 208 60.15 -38.75 -1.29
N HIS A 209 60.28 -38.86 0.03
CA HIS A 209 59.29 -38.22 0.91
C HIS A 209 59.39 -36.68 1.02
N GLN A 210 60.60 -36.12 1.00
CA GLN A 210 60.79 -34.66 1.12
C GLN A 210 60.65 -33.93 -0.21
N ILE A 211 61.14 -34.53 -1.31
CA ILE A 211 61.02 -33.94 -2.66
C ILE A 211 59.60 -34.11 -3.21
N LEU A 212 58.90 -35.23 -2.94
CA LEU A 212 57.47 -35.33 -3.26
C LEU A 212 56.61 -34.41 -2.40
N GLN A 213 56.93 -34.13 -1.13
CA GLN A 213 56.14 -33.16 -0.36
C GLN A 213 56.27 -31.74 -0.91
N SER A 214 57.48 -31.27 -1.23
CA SER A 214 57.67 -29.96 -1.84
C SER A 214 57.04 -29.85 -3.23
N SER A 215 57.17 -30.89 -4.06
CA SER A 215 56.59 -30.90 -5.42
C SER A 215 55.08 -31.17 -5.43
N ILE A 216 54.51 -31.83 -4.41
CA ILE A 216 53.05 -31.96 -4.22
C ILE A 216 52.45 -30.64 -3.74
N GLU A 217 53.12 -29.90 -2.87
CA GLU A 217 52.67 -28.56 -2.44
C GLU A 217 52.73 -27.55 -3.60
N GLU A 218 53.78 -27.61 -4.43
CA GLU A 218 53.90 -26.78 -5.65
C GLU A 218 52.90 -27.20 -6.73
N PHE A 219 52.63 -28.50 -6.89
CA PHE A 219 51.56 -29.01 -7.77
C PHE A 219 50.15 -28.64 -7.25
N ARG A 220 49.92 -28.61 -5.92
CA ARG A 220 48.67 -28.14 -5.30
C ARG A 220 48.47 -26.63 -5.48
N TYR A 221 49.56 -25.87 -5.50
CA TYR A 221 49.59 -24.44 -5.80
C TYR A 221 49.24 -24.15 -7.28
N GLU A 222 49.70 -24.97 -8.22
CA GLU A 222 49.43 -24.80 -9.66
C GLU A 222 48.11 -25.43 -10.15
N THR A 223 47.56 -26.43 -9.44
CA THR A 223 46.32 -27.14 -9.83
C THR A 223 45.07 -26.77 -9.01
N GLY A 224 45.20 -25.94 -7.98
CA GLY A 224 44.06 -25.44 -7.19
C GLY A 224 43.42 -26.48 -6.24
N VAL A 225 44.19 -27.46 -5.75
CA VAL A 225 43.69 -28.58 -4.91
C VAL A 225 44.03 -28.40 -3.41
N SER A 226 44.44 -27.20 -2.98
CA SER A 226 44.49 -26.82 -1.57
C SER A 226 43.23 -26.02 -1.20
N THR A 227 42.64 -26.31 -0.04
CA THR A 227 41.41 -25.67 0.43
C THR A 227 41.73 -24.22 0.85
N SER A 228 40.93 -23.24 0.41
CA SER A 228 41.24 -21.81 0.62
C SER A 228 41.53 -21.45 2.09
N GLY A 229 40.81 -22.09 3.03
CA GLY A 229 40.97 -21.92 4.47
C GLY A 229 42.32 -22.39 5.00
N GLU A 230 42.74 -23.63 4.73
CA GLU A 230 44.01 -24.14 5.25
C GLU A 230 45.21 -23.41 4.63
N LEU A 231 45.14 -23.08 3.34
CA LEU A 231 46.18 -22.30 2.65
C LEU A 231 46.35 -20.90 3.26
N PHE A 232 45.23 -20.22 3.52
CA PHE A 232 45.21 -18.92 4.20
C PHE A 232 45.91 -19.00 5.56
N LEU A 233 45.57 -20.00 6.38
CA LEU A 233 46.16 -20.16 7.71
C LEU A 233 47.66 -20.50 7.64
N HIS A 234 48.08 -21.39 6.73
CA HIS A 234 49.50 -21.73 6.54
C HIS A 234 50.31 -20.51 6.13
N ARG A 235 49.79 -19.70 5.21
CA ARG A 235 50.48 -18.48 4.78
C ARG A 235 50.52 -17.43 5.88
N LEU A 236 49.43 -17.24 6.63
CA LEU A 236 49.40 -16.34 7.78
C LEU A 236 50.39 -16.77 8.88
N ALA A 237 50.49 -18.08 9.17
CA ALA A 237 51.45 -18.64 10.11
C ALA A 237 52.90 -18.39 9.64
N SER A 238 53.16 -18.56 8.35
CA SER A 238 54.49 -18.28 7.76
C SER A 238 54.87 -16.80 7.86
N LEU A 239 53.94 -15.87 7.62
CA LEU A 239 54.21 -14.44 7.68
C LEU A 239 54.40 -13.94 9.12
N THR A 240 53.56 -14.41 10.06
CA THR A 240 53.60 -13.97 11.46
C THR A 240 54.62 -14.74 12.31
N GLY A 241 55.02 -15.94 11.86
CA GLY A 241 55.88 -16.87 12.57
C GLY A 241 55.28 -17.41 13.88
N ALA A 242 53.95 -17.39 14.01
CA ALA A 242 53.20 -17.88 15.17
C ALA A 242 52.49 -19.20 14.85
N ASN A 243 52.13 -19.96 15.89
CA ASN A 243 51.16 -21.05 15.73
C ASN A 243 49.77 -20.44 15.52
N ILE A 244 48.89 -21.09 14.75
CA ILE A 244 47.55 -20.55 14.46
C ILE A 244 46.47 -21.57 14.78
N ALA A 245 45.40 -21.13 15.43
CA ALA A 245 44.16 -21.89 15.60
C ALA A 245 42.98 -21.11 14.99
N ALA A 246 42.11 -21.78 14.25
CA ALA A 246 40.91 -21.17 13.66
C ALA A 246 39.77 -22.19 13.53
N SER A 247 38.53 -21.69 13.43
CA SER A 247 37.36 -22.55 13.33
C SER A 247 37.11 -23.06 11.90
N LYS A 248 36.69 -24.32 11.77
CA LYS A 248 36.12 -24.93 10.56
C LYS A 248 34.60 -24.77 10.46
N HIS A 249 33.96 -24.28 11.52
CA HIS A 249 32.52 -24.16 11.64
C HIS A 249 32.11 -22.76 12.12
N LEU A 250 30.81 -22.58 12.39
CA LEU A 250 30.30 -21.35 12.97
C LEU A 250 30.90 -21.13 14.37
N THR A 251 31.49 -19.96 14.59
CA THR A 251 31.97 -19.54 15.92
C THR A 251 30.90 -18.68 16.60
N GLY A 252 30.46 -19.04 17.82
CA GLY A 252 29.48 -18.28 18.59
C GLY A 252 28.39 -19.14 19.25
N SER A 253 27.15 -18.64 19.26
CA SER A 253 26.01 -19.20 19.97
C SER A 253 25.69 -20.65 19.59
N ALA A 254 25.68 -21.55 20.59
CA ALA A 254 25.25 -22.94 20.42
C ALA A 254 23.78 -23.07 19.98
N LYS A 255 22.93 -22.09 20.31
CA LYS A 255 21.51 -22.06 19.86
C LYS A 255 21.41 -21.85 18.35
N LEU A 256 22.41 -21.24 17.74
CA LEU A 256 22.51 -20.98 16.30
C LEU A 256 23.43 -22.00 15.59
N GLY A 257 23.75 -23.13 16.25
CA GLY A 257 24.63 -24.16 15.70
C GLY A 257 26.13 -23.80 15.71
N GLY A 258 26.51 -22.69 16.35
CA GLY A 258 27.90 -22.31 16.55
C GLY A 258 28.54 -22.98 17.77
N ASN A 259 29.87 -22.91 17.86
CA ASN A 259 30.61 -23.28 19.06
C ASN A 259 31.82 -22.34 19.23
N TRP A 260 32.65 -22.55 20.25
CA TRP A 260 33.87 -21.77 20.45
C TRP A 260 35.14 -22.61 20.22
N GLU A 261 35.01 -23.73 19.52
CA GLU A 261 36.10 -24.64 19.21
C GLU A 261 36.87 -24.16 17.98
N LEU A 262 38.20 -24.21 18.08
CA LEU A 262 39.12 -23.90 16.98
C LEU A 262 39.73 -25.21 16.49
N GLU A 263 39.04 -25.86 15.55
CA GLU A 263 39.30 -27.24 15.14
C GLU A 263 40.57 -27.37 14.31
N THR A 264 40.97 -26.33 13.60
CA THR A 264 42.20 -26.32 12.79
C THR A 264 43.33 -25.67 13.54
N LYS A 265 44.46 -26.36 13.63
CA LYS A 265 45.65 -25.92 14.35
C LYS A 265 46.89 -26.11 13.48
N ILE A 266 47.66 -25.05 13.31
CA ILE A 266 48.97 -25.05 12.67
C ILE A 266 50.01 -24.80 13.76
N GLY A 267 50.86 -25.78 14.01
CA GLY A 267 51.78 -25.76 15.15
C GLY A 267 51.13 -26.23 16.46
N ASN A 268 51.76 -25.94 17.60
CA ASN A 268 51.33 -26.43 18.90
C ASN A 268 50.68 -25.30 19.73
N ILE A 269 49.35 -25.29 19.78
CA ILE A 269 48.55 -24.27 20.47
C ILE A 269 48.52 -24.52 21.98
N LYS A 270 49.05 -23.58 22.74
CA LYS A 270 49.17 -23.62 24.21
C LYS A 270 48.20 -22.68 24.92
N SER A 271 47.73 -21.67 24.20
CA SER A 271 46.94 -20.57 24.75
C SER A 271 45.48 -20.97 24.99
N PRO A 272 44.88 -20.67 26.16
CA PRO A 272 43.45 -20.85 26.38
C PRO A 272 42.64 -19.80 25.59
N LEU A 273 41.33 -20.00 25.45
CA LEU A 273 40.45 -18.99 24.83
C LEU A 273 40.41 -17.69 25.67
N ALA A 274 40.26 -16.54 25.01
CA ALA A 274 40.28 -15.21 25.63
C ALA A 274 39.08 -14.88 26.53
N PHE A 275 37.97 -15.63 26.43
CA PHE A 275 36.70 -15.31 27.07
C PHE A 275 36.33 -16.26 28.22
N GLU A 276 35.64 -15.72 29.21
CA GLU A 276 34.97 -16.50 30.27
C GLU A 276 33.81 -17.34 29.70
N SER A 277 33.50 -18.46 30.35
CA SER A 277 32.42 -19.37 29.91
C SER A 277 31.08 -18.66 29.79
N ASP A 278 30.75 -17.80 30.75
CA ASP A 278 29.45 -17.13 30.83
C ASP A 278 29.25 -16.17 29.65
N ALA A 279 30.29 -15.49 29.18
CA ALA A 279 30.19 -14.62 28.02
C ALA A 279 30.01 -15.42 26.73
N MET A 280 30.73 -16.54 26.59
CA MET A 280 30.58 -17.44 25.45
C MET A 280 29.20 -18.12 25.40
N GLU A 281 28.60 -18.41 26.55
CA GLU A 281 27.26 -18.99 26.67
C GLU A 281 26.14 -17.95 26.43
N ASN A 282 26.35 -16.71 26.88
CA ASN A 282 25.37 -15.64 26.74
C ASN A 282 25.45 -14.88 25.41
N TYR A 283 26.55 -15.01 24.65
CA TYR A 283 26.67 -14.38 23.34
C TYR A 283 25.63 -14.92 22.37
N ALA A 284 24.73 -14.06 21.91
CA ALA A 284 23.51 -14.46 21.22
C ALA A 284 23.67 -14.66 19.70
N SER A 285 24.84 -14.37 19.12
CA SER A 285 25.09 -14.35 17.67
C SER A 285 26.18 -15.32 17.22
N VAL A 286 26.46 -15.38 15.92
CA VAL A 286 27.62 -16.08 15.31
C VAL A 286 28.47 -15.09 14.52
N LEU A 287 29.74 -15.41 14.32
CA LEU A 287 30.73 -14.53 13.67
C LEU A 287 30.77 -14.68 12.13
N ALA A 288 29.60 -14.73 11.46
CA ALA A 288 29.49 -14.83 9.99
C ALA A 288 28.89 -13.55 9.38
N THR A 289 29.44 -13.05 8.26
CA THR A 289 28.85 -11.97 7.45
C THR A 289 29.28 -12.16 6.01
N TYR A 290 28.33 -12.16 5.08
CA TYR A 290 28.61 -12.26 3.65
C TYR A 290 28.65 -10.86 3.05
N THR A 291 29.72 -10.52 2.34
CA THR A 291 29.86 -9.17 1.76
C THR A 291 29.83 -9.23 0.23
N VAL A 292 28.86 -8.53 -0.35
CA VAL A 292 28.78 -8.28 -1.78
C VAL A 292 29.78 -7.19 -2.15
N THR A 293 30.74 -7.53 -3.01
CA THR A 293 31.87 -6.66 -3.38
C THR A 293 31.90 -6.30 -4.86
N ASN A 294 31.01 -6.87 -5.68
CA ASN A 294 30.92 -6.56 -7.10
C ASN A 294 29.49 -6.64 -7.62
N THR A 295 29.26 -6.10 -8.83
CA THR A 295 27.96 -6.05 -9.49
C THR A 295 27.71 -7.20 -10.48
N LEU A 296 28.53 -8.25 -10.45
CA LEU A 296 28.39 -9.38 -11.37
C LEU A 296 27.16 -10.21 -10.99
N ASP A 297 26.52 -10.84 -11.99
CA ASP A 297 25.35 -11.73 -11.80
C ASP A 297 25.71 -12.99 -10.98
N GLY A 298 26.98 -13.41 -10.99
CA GLY A 298 27.45 -14.57 -10.25
C GLY A 298 28.97 -14.59 -10.09
N GLY A 299 29.46 -15.60 -9.38
CA GLY A 299 30.86 -15.71 -8.98
C GLY A 299 31.14 -15.05 -7.63
N THR A 300 32.34 -15.29 -7.11
CA THR A 300 32.75 -14.86 -5.76
C THR A 300 32.51 -13.36 -5.55
N GLY A 301 31.90 -13.02 -4.41
CA GLY A 301 31.63 -11.64 -4.03
C GLY A 301 30.41 -11.00 -4.71
N SER A 302 29.65 -11.76 -5.51
CA SER A 302 28.35 -11.32 -6.03
C SER A 302 27.23 -11.49 -5.00
N LEU A 303 26.08 -10.83 -5.22
CA LEU A 303 24.88 -11.05 -4.40
C LEU A 303 24.37 -12.50 -4.49
N ARG A 304 24.48 -13.11 -5.68
CA ARG A 304 24.10 -14.52 -5.86
C ARG A 304 24.93 -15.44 -4.99
N ASP A 305 26.25 -15.26 -4.98
CA ASP A 305 27.18 -16.00 -4.14
C ASP A 305 26.86 -15.81 -2.64
N ALA A 306 26.60 -14.57 -2.20
CA ALA A 306 26.22 -14.31 -0.81
C ALA A 306 24.91 -15.00 -0.40
N ILE A 307 23.89 -15.01 -1.26
CA ILE A 307 22.62 -15.72 -0.99
C ILE A 307 22.83 -17.24 -0.98
N GLU A 308 23.63 -17.79 -1.90
CA GLU A 308 23.94 -19.22 -1.94
C GLU A 308 24.65 -19.67 -0.65
N GLN A 309 25.55 -18.84 -0.12
CA GLN A 309 26.20 -19.11 1.15
C GLN A 309 25.24 -18.99 2.33
N ALA A 310 24.41 -17.94 2.40
CA ALA A 310 23.39 -17.78 3.43
C ALA A 310 22.40 -18.95 3.47
N ASN A 311 22.00 -19.46 2.30
CA ASN A 311 21.14 -20.64 2.20
C ASN A 311 21.80 -21.93 2.72
N PHE A 312 23.13 -22.00 2.77
CA PHE A 312 23.86 -23.16 3.26
C PHE A 312 24.01 -23.16 4.79
N ASN A 313 23.89 -21.99 5.42
CA ASN A 313 24.03 -21.83 6.86
C ASN A 313 22.66 -21.76 7.55
N PHE A 314 22.56 -22.40 8.70
CA PHE A 314 21.35 -22.40 9.50
C PHE A 314 21.37 -21.26 10.51
N GLY A 315 20.30 -20.47 10.55
CA GLY A 315 20.18 -19.31 11.44
C GLY A 315 20.20 -17.99 10.69
N LEU A 316 20.03 -16.88 11.42
CA LEU A 316 19.96 -15.55 10.84
C LEU A 316 21.35 -15.08 10.37
N ASP A 317 21.53 -15.00 9.06
CA ASP A 317 22.73 -14.44 8.45
C ASP A 317 22.56 -12.96 8.07
N THR A 318 23.67 -12.27 7.81
CA THR A 318 23.66 -10.89 7.27
C THR A 318 24.47 -10.83 5.97
N ILE A 319 23.86 -10.27 4.93
CA ILE A 319 24.46 -9.94 3.64
C ILE A 319 24.62 -8.41 3.58
N ASN A 320 25.87 -7.96 3.63
CA ASN A 320 26.27 -6.55 3.49
C ASN A 320 26.76 -6.25 2.08
N PHE A 321 26.83 -4.97 1.74
CA PHE A 321 27.34 -4.47 0.47
C PHE A 321 28.55 -3.55 0.74
N ASN A 322 29.63 -3.79 0.01
CA ASN A 322 30.84 -2.97 0.00
C ASN A 322 31.46 -2.98 -1.40
N ILE A 323 30.65 -2.59 -2.39
CA ILE A 323 31.06 -2.53 -3.79
C ILE A 323 31.97 -1.30 -3.96
N PRO A 324 33.20 -1.46 -4.52
CA PRO A 324 34.11 -0.34 -4.72
C PRO A 324 33.57 0.73 -5.69
N GLY A 325 33.92 1.98 -5.41
CA GLY A 325 33.57 3.14 -6.24
C GLY A 325 32.50 4.02 -5.61
N THR A 326 32.19 5.14 -6.27
CA THR A 326 31.04 5.97 -5.90
C THR A 326 29.77 5.31 -6.45
N GLY A 327 28.81 5.00 -5.57
CA GLY A 327 27.49 4.55 -5.99
C GLY A 327 26.73 5.61 -6.82
N PRO A 328 25.59 5.25 -7.42
CA PRO A 328 24.86 3.99 -7.26
C PRO A 328 25.48 2.79 -8.00
N HIS A 329 25.17 1.58 -7.53
CA HIS A 329 25.59 0.32 -8.13
C HIS A 329 24.39 -0.48 -8.62
N SER A 330 24.43 -0.96 -9.86
CA SER A 330 23.38 -1.79 -10.46
C SER A 330 23.88 -3.21 -10.69
N ILE A 331 23.21 -4.17 -10.07
CA ILE A 331 23.38 -5.61 -10.25
C ILE A 331 22.35 -6.05 -11.28
N THR A 332 22.78 -6.16 -12.54
CA THR A 332 21.93 -6.61 -13.64
C THR A 332 21.97 -8.13 -13.74
N LEU A 333 20.82 -8.79 -13.57
CA LEU A 333 20.70 -10.24 -13.72
C LEU A 333 20.54 -10.59 -15.20
N LEU A 334 21.34 -11.53 -15.72
CA LEU A 334 21.47 -11.71 -17.17
C LEU A 334 20.47 -12.71 -17.77
N THR A 335 20.22 -13.83 -17.10
CA THR A 335 19.36 -14.90 -17.67
C THR A 335 18.50 -15.63 -16.65
N GLN A 336 18.89 -15.66 -15.37
CA GLN A 336 18.19 -16.37 -14.31
C GLN A 336 17.96 -15.46 -13.11
N ALA A 337 16.82 -15.64 -12.45
CA ALA A 337 16.55 -15.02 -11.17
C ALA A 337 17.60 -15.42 -10.13
N LEU A 338 17.70 -14.65 -9.04
CA LEU A 338 18.47 -15.06 -7.87
C LEU A 338 17.89 -16.36 -7.28
N PRO A 339 18.71 -17.19 -6.62
CA PRO A 339 18.21 -18.37 -5.92
C PRO A 339 17.18 -17.95 -4.86
N VAL A 340 16.19 -18.83 -4.63
CA VAL A 340 15.23 -18.69 -3.53
C VAL A 340 16.02 -18.61 -2.22
N ILE A 341 15.67 -17.67 -1.36
CA ILE A 341 16.22 -17.54 -0.01
C ILE A 341 15.48 -18.56 0.87
N THR A 342 16.23 -19.44 1.51
CA THR A 342 15.69 -20.59 2.25
C THR A 342 16.17 -20.68 3.69
N SER A 343 16.97 -19.71 4.13
CA SER A 343 17.41 -19.51 5.51
C SER A 343 17.14 -18.05 5.91
N PRO A 344 16.90 -17.73 7.19
CA PRO A 344 16.67 -16.36 7.61
C PRO A 344 17.88 -15.47 7.29
N VAL A 345 17.65 -14.31 6.67
CA VAL A 345 18.75 -13.42 6.27
C VAL A 345 18.38 -11.94 6.39
N ILE A 346 19.34 -11.11 6.79
CA ILE A 346 19.29 -9.65 6.63
C ILE A 346 20.04 -9.31 5.35
N ILE A 347 19.35 -8.84 4.32
CA ILE A 347 19.98 -8.23 3.13
C ILE A 347 19.99 -6.73 3.34
N ASP A 348 21.15 -6.18 3.70
CA ASP A 348 21.29 -4.80 4.13
C ASP A 348 21.94 -3.91 3.06
N GLY A 349 21.13 -3.38 2.13
CA GLY A 349 21.59 -2.39 1.15
C GLY A 349 22.06 -1.07 1.76
N LYS A 350 21.72 -0.78 3.03
CA LYS A 350 22.17 0.43 3.74
C LYS A 350 23.63 0.36 4.14
N SER A 351 24.21 -0.84 4.17
CA SER A 351 25.63 -1.05 4.49
C SER A 351 26.58 -0.56 3.38
N GLN A 352 26.08 -0.35 2.15
CA GLN A 352 26.91 0.15 1.05
C GLN A 352 27.49 1.54 1.36
N PRO A 353 28.82 1.72 1.26
CA PRO A 353 29.46 3.03 1.35
C PRO A 353 28.82 4.07 0.43
N GLY A 354 28.47 5.22 1.00
CA GLY A 354 27.79 6.32 0.30
C GLY A 354 26.27 6.35 0.50
N TYR A 355 25.68 5.39 1.23
CA TYR A 355 24.27 5.46 1.60
C TYR A 355 23.99 6.71 2.45
N ALA A 356 23.02 7.52 2.01
CA ALA A 356 22.64 8.78 2.66
C ALA A 356 21.12 8.90 2.79
N GLY A 357 20.46 7.83 3.27
CA GLY A 357 19.01 7.78 3.48
C GLY A 357 18.19 7.44 2.23
N LYS A 358 18.85 7.14 1.11
CA LYS A 358 18.22 6.61 -0.11
C LYS A 358 18.95 5.35 -0.56
N PRO A 359 18.22 4.32 -1.03
CA PRO A 359 18.84 3.14 -1.63
C PRO A 359 19.83 3.52 -2.75
N ILE A 360 20.97 2.83 -2.79
CA ILE A 360 22.00 3.00 -3.83
C ILE A 360 22.45 1.68 -4.47
N ILE A 361 21.83 0.57 -4.08
CA ILE A 361 22.04 -0.75 -4.66
C ILE A 361 20.78 -1.12 -5.44
N GLU A 362 20.90 -1.18 -6.76
CA GLU A 362 19.83 -1.63 -7.66
C GLU A 362 20.00 -3.09 -8.02
N LEU A 363 18.93 -3.86 -7.84
CA LEU A 363 18.75 -5.17 -8.41
C LEU A 363 17.84 -5.05 -9.65
N ASN A 364 18.45 -5.18 -10.83
CA ASN A 364 17.79 -4.96 -12.12
C ASN A 364 17.51 -6.29 -12.82
N GLY A 365 16.22 -6.64 -12.92
CA GLY A 365 15.72 -7.85 -13.53
C GLY A 365 15.36 -7.75 -15.02
N SER A 366 15.68 -6.64 -15.70
CA SER A 366 15.19 -6.35 -17.06
C SER A 366 15.58 -7.37 -18.13
N LEU A 367 16.66 -8.12 -17.93
CA LEU A 367 17.14 -9.15 -18.85
C LEU A 367 16.76 -10.58 -18.43
N VAL A 368 16.13 -10.78 -17.27
CA VAL A 368 15.74 -12.12 -16.80
C VAL A 368 14.65 -12.67 -17.71
N GLN A 369 14.96 -13.78 -18.40
CA GLN A 369 14.05 -14.43 -19.32
C GLN A 369 13.23 -15.50 -18.59
N GLN A 370 11.93 -15.58 -18.88
CA GLN A 370 11.10 -16.70 -18.47
C GLN A 370 11.54 -17.96 -19.23
N PRO A 371 11.74 -19.12 -18.56
CA PRO A 371 11.82 -20.39 -19.27
C PRO A 371 10.50 -20.60 -20.05
N ALA A 372 10.61 -21.08 -21.28
CA ALA A 372 9.45 -21.29 -22.14
C ALA A 372 8.46 -22.30 -21.48
N PHE A 373 7.31 -21.79 -21.05
CA PHE A 373 6.05 -22.51 -20.77
C PHE A 373 6.18 -23.85 -20.01
N SER A 374 6.14 -23.80 -18.68
CA SER A 374 5.71 -24.94 -17.84
C SER A 374 4.23 -24.75 -17.48
N ALA A 375 3.36 -25.63 -17.99
CA ALA A 375 1.91 -25.53 -17.83
C ALA A 375 1.40 -25.92 -16.41
N SER A 376 2.29 -26.31 -15.51
CA SER A 376 1.99 -26.72 -14.15
C SER A 376 2.56 -25.69 -13.18
N PHE A 377 1.77 -24.63 -12.92
CA PHE A 377 2.09 -23.41 -12.16
C PHE A 377 3.25 -22.61 -12.76
N PRO A 378 3.04 -21.40 -13.29
CA PRO A 378 4.16 -20.56 -13.69
C PRO A 378 4.91 -20.19 -12.41
N ASP A 379 6.11 -20.75 -12.23
CA ASP A 379 7.08 -20.26 -11.25
C ASP A 379 7.44 -18.82 -11.68
N ASN A 380 6.64 -17.87 -11.22
CA ASN A 380 6.76 -16.47 -11.61
C ASN A 380 8.13 -15.96 -11.17
N ILE A 381 8.77 -15.11 -11.97
CA ILE A 381 10.08 -14.57 -11.62
C ILE A 381 9.91 -13.62 -10.43
N ALA A 382 10.85 -13.61 -9.48
CA ALA A 382 10.95 -12.56 -8.47
C ALA A 382 12.40 -12.08 -8.39
N GLY A 383 12.60 -10.81 -8.03
CA GLY A 383 13.94 -10.32 -7.71
C GLY A 383 14.51 -10.97 -6.47
N LEU A 384 13.72 -10.99 -5.39
CA LEU A 384 14.04 -11.71 -4.17
C LEU A 384 12.85 -12.58 -3.79
N ASP A 385 13.08 -13.85 -3.51
CA ASP A 385 12.04 -14.82 -3.17
C ASP A 385 12.34 -15.48 -1.82
N LEU A 386 11.60 -15.07 -0.77
CA LEU A 386 11.68 -15.64 0.57
C LEU A 386 10.82 -16.90 0.62
N GLY A 387 11.47 -18.07 0.53
CA GLY A 387 10.83 -19.39 0.47
C GLY A 387 11.42 -20.43 1.43
N THR A 388 11.21 -21.71 1.08
CA THR A 388 11.67 -22.90 1.81
C THR A 388 12.29 -23.92 0.84
N VAL A 389 13.24 -24.74 1.32
CA VAL A 389 13.84 -25.86 0.56
C VAL A 389 12.94 -27.11 0.52
N SER A 390 12.02 -27.29 1.48
CA SER A 390 11.13 -28.45 1.58
C SER A 390 10.10 -28.26 2.71
N PHE A 391 8.85 -28.68 2.48
CA PHE A 391 7.78 -28.68 3.50
C PHE A 391 8.08 -29.55 4.74
N ALA A 392 9.14 -30.36 4.72
CA ALA A 392 9.47 -31.36 5.74
C ALA A 392 10.62 -30.96 6.69
N THR A 393 11.15 -29.74 6.56
CA THR A 393 12.25 -29.24 7.39
C THR A 393 11.89 -27.90 7.99
N ASP A 394 12.28 -27.62 9.24
CA ASP A 394 12.18 -26.30 9.92
C ASP A 394 13.12 -25.23 9.29
N GLN A 395 13.38 -25.37 8.00
CA GLN A 395 14.38 -24.65 7.20
C GLN A 395 13.65 -23.80 6.18
N ASP A 396 13.43 -22.56 6.56
CA ASP A 396 12.81 -21.56 5.70
C ASP A 396 13.43 -20.18 5.96
N SER A 397 13.05 -19.22 5.13
CA SER A 397 13.50 -17.83 5.25
C SER A 397 12.76 -17.03 6.32
N SER A 398 12.01 -17.65 7.24
CA SER A 398 11.21 -16.92 8.21
C SER A 398 12.08 -16.03 9.11
N GLY A 399 11.69 -14.77 9.32
CA GLY A 399 12.48 -13.81 10.09
C GLY A 399 13.50 -13.01 9.26
N SER A 400 13.46 -13.12 7.93
CA SER A 400 14.36 -12.34 7.06
C SER A 400 14.01 -10.86 7.03
N THR A 401 15.03 -10.02 6.79
CA THR A 401 14.88 -8.59 6.57
C THR A 401 15.49 -8.20 5.22
N ILE A 402 14.73 -7.49 4.38
CA ILE A 402 15.23 -6.89 3.14
C ILE A 402 15.13 -5.38 3.26
N GLN A 403 16.27 -4.68 3.17
CA GLN A 403 16.28 -3.22 3.33
C GLN A 403 17.27 -2.48 2.45
N GLY A 404 16.94 -1.22 2.11
CA GLY A 404 17.85 -0.29 1.44
C GLY A 404 18.17 -0.64 -0.01
N LEU A 405 17.31 -1.41 -0.69
CA LEU A 405 17.51 -1.83 -2.08
C LEU A 405 16.57 -1.11 -3.05
N ILE A 406 16.98 -1.00 -4.31
CA ILE A 406 16.07 -0.78 -5.44
C ILE A 406 15.83 -2.13 -6.11
N VAL A 407 14.57 -2.53 -6.32
CA VAL A 407 14.21 -3.82 -6.96
C VAL A 407 13.24 -3.57 -8.11
N ASN A 408 13.70 -3.75 -9.35
CA ASN A 408 12.96 -3.32 -10.53
C ASN A 408 13.20 -4.17 -11.79
N GLY A 409 12.35 -3.95 -12.79
CA GLY A 409 12.52 -4.52 -14.13
C GLY A 409 12.19 -6.02 -14.27
N PHE A 410 11.67 -6.67 -13.24
CA PHE A 410 11.43 -8.12 -13.27
C PHE A 410 10.28 -8.52 -14.18
N GLY A 411 10.50 -9.56 -14.98
CA GLY A 411 9.51 -10.17 -15.88
C GLY A 411 9.55 -9.65 -17.31
N LYS A 412 10.35 -8.63 -17.65
CA LYS A 412 10.36 -7.99 -18.99
C LYS A 412 11.04 -8.81 -20.11
N GLY A 413 11.79 -9.86 -19.78
CA GLY A 413 12.65 -10.59 -20.72
C GLY A 413 12.00 -11.68 -21.59
N GLY A 414 10.69 -11.69 -21.84
CA GLY A 414 10.01 -12.81 -22.53
C GLY A 414 8.89 -12.42 -23.51
N VAL A 415 8.61 -13.30 -24.49
CA VAL A 415 7.62 -13.10 -25.58
C VAL A 415 6.19 -13.50 -25.19
N THR A 416 5.99 -14.18 -24.04
CA THR A 416 4.67 -14.68 -23.62
C THR A 416 4.49 -14.57 -22.09
N LEU A 417 3.46 -13.81 -21.67
CA LEU A 417 2.99 -13.60 -20.29
C LEU A 417 4.11 -13.26 -19.25
N PRO A 418 4.65 -12.03 -19.29
CA PRO A 418 5.69 -11.59 -18.38
C PRO A 418 5.14 -11.41 -16.96
N PHE A 419 5.28 -12.40 -16.08
CA PHE A 419 4.92 -12.24 -14.66
C PHE A 419 6.19 -12.21 -13.79
N GLY A 420 6.61 -11.00 -13.42
CA GLY A 420 7.73 -10.76 -12.51
C GLY A 420 7.31 -9.92 -11.30
N ASP A 421 7.54 -10.42 -10.10
CA ASP A 421 7.45 -9.61 -8.87
C ASP A 421 8.78 -8.92 -8.57
N GLY A 422 8.75 -7.80 -7.86
CA GLY A 422 9.96 -7.29 -7.20
C GLY A 422 10.40 -8.23 -6.09
N ILE A 423 9.60 -8.35 -5.04
CA ILE A 423 9.85 -9.21 -3.87
C ILE A 423 8.68 -10.16 -3.65
N ARG A 424 8.99 -11.45 -3.42
CA ARG A 424 7.99 -12.48 -3.08
C ARG A 424 8.24 -13.04 -1.69
N ILE A 425 7.17 -13.18 -0.91
CA ILE A 425 7.18 -13.64 0.48
C ILE A 425 6.28 -14.86 0.62
N ARG A 426 6.86 -15.98 1.05
CA ARG A 426 6.16 -17.27 1.24
C ARG A 426 6.36 -17.86 2.64
N THR A 427 7.06 -17.14 3.51
CA THR A 427 7.47 -17.55 4.86
C THR A 427 7.10 -16.47 5.89
N ASN A 428 7.27 -16.77 7.18
CA ASN A 428 6.73 -15.96 8.26
C ASN A 428 7.68 -14.86 8.75
N ASN A 429 7.14 -13.88 9.47
CA ASN A 429 7.91 -12.91 10.26
C ASN A 429 8.95 -12.11 9.47
N ASN A 430 8.71 -11.88 8.18
CA ASN A 430 9.65 -11.16 7.31
C ASN A 430 9.44 -9.65 7.38
N THR A 431 10.52 -8.88 7.29
CA THR A 431 10.49 -7.41 7.26
C THR A 431 11.02 -6.87 5.94
N ILE A 432 10.20 -6.12 5.21
CA ILE A 432 10.58 -5.41 3.99
C ILE A 432 10.54 -3.91 4.28
N GLN A 433 11.70 -3.24 4.30
CA GLN A 433 11.72 -1.84 4.69
C GLN A 433 12.71 -0.94 3.96
N ASP A 434 12.36 0.33 3.79
CA ASP A 434 13.25 1.35 3.21
C ASP A 434 13.76 0.99 1.79
N ASN A 435 12.97 0.24 1.01
CA ASN A 435 13.29 -0.16 -0.37
C ASN A 435 12.52 0.68 -1.40
N TYR A 436 13.06 0.79 -2.62
CA TYR A 436 12.37 1.32 -3.79
C TYR A 436 12.02 0.16 -4.73
N ILE A 437 10.74 -0.05 -5.04
CA ILE A 437 10.26 -1.24 -5.73
C ILE A 437 9.39 -0.83 -6.92
N GLY A 438 9.86 -1.16 -8.12
CA GLY A 438 9.22 -0.78 -9.39
C GLY A 438 9.58 0.63 -9.90
N THR A 439 10.53 1.30 -9.26
CA THR A 439 11.06 2.60 -9.69
C THR A 439 12.52 2.51 -10.10
N ASP A 440 13.02 3.58 -10.73
CA ASP A 440 14.44 3.80 -10.94
C ASP A 440 15.18 4.12 -9.62
N ILE A 441 16.51 4.28 -9.72
CA ILE A 441 17.39 4.62 -8.60
C ILE A 441 17.01 5.91 -7.87
N THR A 442 16.39 6.86 -8.57
CA THR A 442 15.99 8.14 -7.96
C THR A 442 14.65 8.05 -7.23
N GLY A 443 13.86 7.02 -7.52
CA GLY A 443 12.49 6.87 -7.04
C GLY A 443 11.50 7.82 -7.71
N THR A 444 11.83 8.35 -8.90
CA THR A 444 11.01 9.37 -9.60
C THR A 444 10.49 8.90 -10.95
N ALA A 445 11.03 7.81 -11.50
CA ALA A 445 10.56 7.22 -12.75
C ALA A 445 10.21 5.73 -12.56
N ALA A 446 9.23 5.25 -13.33
CA ALA A 446 8.77 3.87 -13.26
C ALA A 446 9.73 2.95 -14.02
N VAL A 447 10.15 1.87 -13.36
CA VAL A 447 10.87 0.74 -13.96
C VAL A 447 10.11 -0.53 -13.55
N SER A 448 8.94 -0.73 -14.16
CA SER A 448 7.96 -1.71 -13.67
C SER A 448 8.53 -3.11 -13.45
N ASN A 449 8.10 -3.73 -12.35
CA ASN A 449 7.97 -5.17 -12.26
C ASN A 449 6.62 -5.53 -12.91
N THR A 450 6.60 -6.53 -13.79
CA THR A 450 5.46 -6.75 -14.68
C THR A 450 4.24 -7.38 -14.01
N ARG A 451 4.36 -7.81 -12.75
CA ARG A 451 3.24 -8.31 -11.94
C ARG A 451 2.92 -7.42 -10.73
N SER A 452 3.69 -7.52 -9.66
CA SER A 452 3.51 -6.74 -8.43
C SER A 452 4.85 -6.18 -7.95
N GLY A 453 4.82 -5.12 -7.16
CA GLY A 453 6.00 -4.72 -6.39
C GLY A 453 6.36 -5.78 -5.34
N ILE A 454 5.42 -6.05 -4.44
CA ILE A 454 5.54 -7.09 -3.41
C ILE A 454 4.38 -8.07 -3.55
N THR A 455 4.67 -9.37 -3.51
CA THR A 455 3.65 -10.43 -3.42
C THR A 455 3.84 -11.24 -2.15
N ILE A 456 2.78 -11.38 -1.35
CA ILE A 456 2.68 -12.32 -0.23
C ILE A 456 1.78 -13.46 -0.68
N ILE A 457 2.28 -14.70 -0.67
CA ILE A 457 1.53 -15.85 -1.15
C ILE A 457 1.88 -17.10 -0.37
N ASN A 458 0.88 -17.92 -0.07
CA ASN A 458 1.12 -19.21 0.57
C ASN A 458 1.89 -20.17 -0.34
N VAL A 459 2.60 -21.11 0.26
CA VAL A 459 3.20 -22.23 -0.48
C VAL A 459 2.09 -23.21 -0.87
N PHE A 460 1.73 -23.29 -2.16
CA PHE A 460 0.82 -24.32 -2.65
C PHE A 460 1.53 -25.67 -2.70
N ASN A 461 0.94 -26.70 -2.08
CA ASN A 461 1.28 -28.07 -2.44
C ASN A 461 0.36 -28.51 -3.60
N ASN A 462 0.93 -29.16 -4.60
CA ASN A 462 0.15 -29.82 -5.67
C ASN A 462 -0.43 -31.17 -5.22
N ASN A 463 -0.32 -31.51 -3.92
CA ASN A 463 -0.76 -32.75 -3.32
C ASN A 463 -1.30 -32.50 -1.90
N ALA A 464 -2.55 -32.04 -1.79
CA ALA A 464 -3.48 -32.18 -0.64
C ALA A 464 -2.93 -32.03 0.80
N GLY A 465 -1.83 -31.31 1.01
CA GLY A 465 -1.26 -31.02 2.33
C GLY A 465 -1.81 -29.72 2.90
N PRO A 466 -1.53 -29.41 4.19
CA PRO A 466 -1.92 -28.14 4.77
C PRO A 466 -1.22 -26.98 4.05
N ILE A 467 -2.02 -25.98 3.68
CA ILE A 467 -1.53 -24.66 3.27
C ILE A 467 -0.86 -24.06 4.52
N LEU A 468 0.46 -23.87 4.52
CA LEU A 468 1.13 -23.14 5.60
C LEU A 468 0.78 -21.65 5.45
N PRO A 469 0.12 -21.02 6.44
CA PRO A 469 -0.20 -19.60 6.38
C PRO A 469 1.06 -18.76 6.53
N VAL A 470 1.16 -17.68 5.74
CA VAL A 470 2.18 -16.65 5.92
C VAL A 470 1.72 -15.66 7.00
N THR A 471 2.43 -15.52 8.11
CA THR A 471 2.05 -14.64 9.22
C THR A 471 3.17 -13.70 9.64
N GLY A 472 2.82 -12.52 10.18
CA GLY A 472 3.77 -11.63 10.85
C GLY A 472 4.67 -10.80 9.92
N THR A 473 4.28 -10.64 8.66
CA THR A 473 5.05 -9.84 7.70
C THR A 473 4.93 -8.34 7.99
N ILE A 474 6.04 -7.61 7.98
CA ILE A 474 6.08 -6.15 8.14
C ILE A 474 6.59 -5.53 6.84
N ILE A 475 5.80 -4.64 6.23
CA ILE A 475 6.18 -3.84 5.06
C ILE A 475 6.16 -2.37 5.48
N SER A 476 7.32 -1.72 5.58
CA SER A 476 7.38 -0.34 6.07
C SER A 476 8.34 0.59 5.36
N ARG A 477 7.94 1.86 5.19
CA ARG A 477 8.80 2.93 4.61
C ARG A 477 9.37 2.63 3.22
N ASN A 478 8.70 1.79 2.44
CA ASN A 478 9.08 1.52 1.06
C ASN A 478 8.42 2.51 0.09
N VAL A 479 9.03 2.70 -1.08
CA VAL A 479 8.40 3.30 -2.26
C VAL A 479 8.00 2.16 -3.19
N ILE A 480 6.71 1.99 -3.48
CA ILE A 480 6.16 0.85 -4.23
C ILE A 480 5.26 1.39 -5.35
N SER A 481 5.87 1.62 -6.51
CA SER A 481 5.29 2.46 -7.55
C SER A 481 5.63 1.94 -8.94
N GLY A 482 4.81 2.27 -9.93
CA GLY A 482 5.04 1.88 -11.33
C GLY A 482 5.00 0.38 -11.61
N ASN A 483 4.45 -0.46 -10.72
CA ASN A 483 4.30 -1.90 -10.95
C ASN A 483 3.02 -2.21 -11.72
N ASP A 484 2.98 -3.33 -12.44
CA ASP A 484 1.91 -3.63 -13.40
C ASP A 484 0.74 -4.47 -12.85
N ARG A 485 0.48 -5.65 -13.43
CA ARG A 485 -0.79 -6.41 -13.46
C ARG A 485 -1.57 -6.52 -12.14
N LEU A 486 -0.90 -6.68 -11.01
CA LEU A 486 -1.53 -6.87 -9.69
C LEU A 486 -1.23 -5.72 -8.73
N GLY A 487 -0.46 -4.72 -9.17
CA GLY A 487 -0.32 -3.45 -8.47
C GLY A 487 0.89 -3.34 -7.56
N GLY A 488 0.76 -2.56 -6.49
CA GLY A 488 1.85 -2.31 -5.54
C GLY A 488 2.13 -3.53 -4.66
N ILE A 489 1.21 -3.82 -3.74
CA ILE A 489 1.29 -4.96 -2.82
C ILE A 489 0.13 -5.91 -3.09
N PHE A 490 0.43 -7.17 -3.40
CA PHE A 490 -0.55 -8.22 -3.59
C PHE A 490 -0.45 -9.26 -2.47
N ILE A 491 -1.56 -9.52 -1.77
CA ILE A 491 -1.66 -10.53 -0.71
C ILE A 491 -2.63 -11.60 -1.15
N GLN A 492 -2.16 -12.85 -1.24
CA GLN A 492 -2.98 -13.97 -1.67
C GLN A 492 -2.96 -15.13 -0.67
N GLY A 493 -4.14 -15.72 -0.46
CA GLY A 493 -4.31 -16.91 0.39
C GLY A 493 -4.54 -16.56 1.86
N ALA A 494 -4.19 -17.46 2.76
CA ALA A 494 -4.38 -17.34 4.22
C ALA A 494 -3.25 -16.57 4.92
N ALA A 495 -2.76 -15.49 4.30
CA ALA A 495 -1.72 -14.65 4.92
C ALA A 495 -2.34 -13.78 6.03
N SER A 496 -1.79 -13.81 7.24
CA SER A 496 -2.37 -13.11 8.40
C SER A 496 -1.35 -12.21 9.13
N ASN A 497 -1.83 -11.36 10.02
CA ASN A 497 -0.98 -10.50 10.88
C ASN A 497 0.07 -9.69 10.09
N THR A 498 -0.31 -9.19 8.92
CA THR A 498 0.59 -8.39 8.07
C THR A 498 0.45 -6.91 8.42
N LYS A 499 1.56 -6.20 8.64
CA LYS A 499 1.57 -4.77 8.93
C LYS A 499 2.18 -3.99 7.77
N ILE A 500 1.39 -3.11 7.15
CA ILE A 500 1.80 -2.24 6.03
C ILE A 500 1.78 -0.80 6.54
N THR A 501 2.93 -0.18 6.79
CA THR A 501 3.00 1.15 7.44
C THR A 501 4.04 2.11 6.85
N GLY A 502 3.68 3.39 6.74
CA GLY A 502 4.59 4.46 6.31
C GLY A 502 5.13 4.31 4.88
N ASN A 503 4.49 3.50 4.04
CA ASN A 503 4.90 3.30 2.64
C ASN A 503 4.34 4.40 1.72
N TYR A 504 5.05 4.66 0.63
CA TYR A 504 4.63 5.50 -0.48
C TYR A 504 4.24 4.59 -1.65
N ILE A 505 2.95 4.49 -1.96
CA ILE A 505 2.40 3.53 -2.93
C ILE A 505 1.71 4.30 -4.05
N GLY A 506 2.26 4.21 -5.27
CA GLY A 506 1.76 4.92 -6.45
C GLY A 506 2.21 6.40 -6.54
N THR A 507 3.22 6.78 -5.77
CA THR A 507 3.87 8.10 -5.83
C THR A 507 5.39 7.95 -6.02
N ASP A 508 6.06 9.05 -6.33
CA ASP A 508 7.51 9.12 -6.22
C ASP A 508 7.99 8.99 -4.76
N ALA A 509 9.31 8.95 -4.58
CA ALA A 509 9.95 8.86 -3.27
C ALA A 509 9.70 10.07 -2.34
N THR A 510 9.16 11.19 -2.85
CA THR A 510 8.75 12.34 -2.03
C THR A 510 7.29 12.26 -1.57
N GLY A 511 6.48 11.40 -2.20
CA GLY A 511 5.05 11.31 -1.95
C GLY A 511 4.22 12.41 -2.61
N THR A 512 4.80 13.18 -3.53
CA THR A 512 4.15 14.37 -4.11
C THR A 512 3.89 14.25 -5.61
N VAL A 513 4.67 13.45 -6.33
CA VAL A 513 4.52 13.25 -7.77
C VAL A 513 3.84 11.91 -8.04
N ALA A 514 2.89 11.90 -8.96
CA ALA A 514 2.19 10.68 -9.37
C ALA A 514 3.14 9.69 -10.04
N LEU A 515 3.15 8.44 -9.56
CA LEU A 515 3.89 7.33 -10.13
C LEU A 515 3.10 6.03 -9.94
N GLY A 516 1.83 6.08 -10.34
CA GLY A 516 0.83 5.05 -10.08
C GLY A 516 1.24 3.63 -10.44
N ASN A 517 0.76 2.65 -9.68
CA ASN A 517 0.77 1.27 -10.15
C ASN A 517 -0.37 1.07 -11.17
N ASN A 518 -0.16 0.19 -12.15
CA ASN A 518 -1.12 -0.09 -13.24
C ASN A 518 -2.21 -1.09 -12.82
N SER A 519 -2.64 -1.00 -11.56
CA SER A 519 -3.69 -1.79 -10.91
C SER A 519 -3.96 -1.16 -9.53
N ASN A 520 -4.35 -1.93 -8.53
CA ASN A 520 -4.58 -1.44 -7.17
C ASN A 520 -3.27 -1.04 -6.45
N GLY A 521 -3.36 -0.15 -5.46
CA GLY A 521 -2.23 0.13 -4.58
C GLY A 521 -1.89 -1.08 -3.70
N ILE A 522 -2.90 -1.56 -2.97
CA ILE A 522 -2.86 -2.79 -2.18
C ILE A 522 -4.03 -3.66 -2.59
N PHE A 523 -3.78 -4.93 -2.91
CA PHE A 523 -4.82 -5.89 -3.28
C PHE A 523 -4.73 -7.15 -2.40
N ILE A 524 -5.77 -7.39 -1.62
CA ILE A 524 -5.93 -8.57 -0.78
C ILE A 524 -6.95 -9.50 -1.44
N LEU A 525 -6.53 -10.70 -1.81
CA LEU A 525 -7.36 -11.69 -2.49
C LEU A 525 -7.22 -13.08 -1.83
N GLY A 526 -8.22 -13.57 -1.13
CA GLY A 526 -8.13 -14.95 -0.64
C GLY A 526 -9.16 -15.34 0.39
N ARG A 527 -9.27 -16.66 0.60
CA ARG A 527 -10.36 -17.25 1.37
C ARG A 527 -10.28 -17.07 2.89
N VAL A 528 -9.14 -16.64 3.47
CA VAL A 528 -9.03 -16.24 4.90
C VAL A 528 -7.71 -15.46 5.27
N PRO A 529 -7.21 -14.44 4.56
CA PRO A 529 -6.26 -13.52 5.18
C PRO A 529 -6.95 -12.73 6.29
N THR A 530 -6.36 -12.62 7.49
CA THR A 530 -6.98 -11.91 8.63
C THR A 530 -5.95 -11.08 9.39
N ASN A 531 -6.42 -10.02 10.04
CA ASN A 531 -5.59 -9.16 10.88
C ASN A 531 -4.48 -8.43 10.08
N THR A 532 -4.78 -7.95 8.87
CA THR A 532 -3.88 -7.02 8.18
C THR A 532 -4.08 -5.62 8.75
N ILE A 533 -2.99 -4.97 9.15
CA ILE A 533 -2.98 -3.58 9.60
C ILE A 533 -2.38 -2.73 8.48
N ILE A 534 -3.21 -1.93 7.83
CA ILE A 534 -2.80 -0.97 6.81
C ILE A 534 -2.83 0.42 7.44
N GLY A 535 -1.66 0.98 7.67
CA GLY A 535 -1.48 2.26 8.36
C GLY A 535 -1.43 2.10 9.88
N GLY A 536 -1.77 3.17 10.59
CA GLY A 536 -1.72 3.21 12.04
C GLY A 536 -2.00 4.60 12.60
N THR A 537 -2.19 4.68 13.91
CA THR A 537 -2.54 5.93 14.60
C THR A 537 -1.33 6.71 15.10
N VAL A 538 -0.14 6.10 15.07
CA VAL A 538 1.10 6.78 15.44
C VAL A 538 1.61 7.61 14.25
N PRO A 539 2.11 8.85 14.46
CA PRO A 539 2.73 9.63 13.40
C PRO A 539 3.81 8.84 12.65
N GLY A 540 3.70 8.78 11.33
CA GLY A 540 4.61 8.02 10.46
C GLY A 540 4.16 6.60 10.13
N GLU A 541 3.12 6.06 10.76
CA GLU A 541 2.57 4.74 10.40
C GLU A 541 1.60 4.79 9.22
N GLY A 542 0.95 5.92 8.98
CA GLY A 542 0.04 6.11 7.84
C GLY A 542 0.76 5.99 6.49
N ASN A 543 0.23 5.17 5.58
CA ASN A 543 0.75 5.08 4.21
C ASN A 543 0.21 6.23 3.35
N ILE A 544 0.95 6.58 2.29
CA ILE A 544 0.44 7.36 1.17
C ILE A 544 0.10 6.37 0.06
N ILE A 545 -1.17 6.30 -0.34
CA ILE A 545 -1.68 5.35 -1.36
C ILE A 545 -2.43 6.16 -2.40
N ALA A 546 -1.76 6.51 -3.49
CA ALA A 546 -2.30 7.48 -4.43
C ALA A 546 -1.98 7.19 -5.89
N ASN A 547 -2.78 7.76 -6.78
CA ASN A 547 -2.58 7.75 -8.23
C ASN A 547 -2.54 6.35 -8.87
N ASN A 548 -3.05 5.31 -8.20
CA ASN A 548 -3.09 3.97 -8.78
C ASN A 548 -4.21 3.88 -9.83
N GLU A 549 -4.00 3.06 -10.87
CA GLU A 549 -4.96 2.87 -11.97
C GLU A 549 -6.20 2.05 -11.54
N GLY A 550 -6.13 1.35 -10.41
CA GLY A 550 -7.24 0.68 -9.74
C GLY A 550 -7.70 1.41 -8.48
N SER A 551 -8.15 0.64 -7.50
CA SER A 551 -8.51 1.11 -6.16
C SER A 551 -7.25 1.39 -5.33
N GLY A 552 -7.35 2.26 -4.34
CA GLY A 552 -6.24 2.46 -3.39
C GLY A 552 -5.94 1.15 -2.66
N ILE A 553 -6.97 0.61 -2.02
CA ILE A 553 -6.98 -0.70 -1.35
C ILE A 553 -8.19 -1.48 -1.85
N GLU A 554 -7.98 -2.71 -2.34
CA GLU A 554 -9.05 -3.65 -2.66
C GLU A 554 -8.93 -4.89 -1.77
N ILE A 555 -10.05 -5.32 -1.18
CA ILE A 555 -10.17 -6.54 -0.38
C ILE A 555 -11.26 -7.41 -0.99
N SER A 556 -10.88 -8.59 -1.46
CA SER A 556 -11.75 -9.54 -2.17
C SER A 556 -11.60 -10.96 -1.61
N GLY A 557 -12.71 -11.71 -1.46
CA GLY A 557 -12.69 -13.13 -1.11
C GLY A 557 -13.14 -13.52 0.31
N ASP A 558 -14.08 -12.77 0.90
CA ASP A 558 -14.70 -13.04 2.22
C ASP A 558 -13.70 -13.00 3.39
N SER A 559 -12.75 -12.06 3.35
CA SER A 559 -11.70 -11.92 4.37
C SER A 559 -11.95 -10.76 5.33
N SER A 560 -11.94 -11.01 6.63
CA SER A 560 -12.24 -9.99 7.66
C SER A 560 -11.05 -9.64 8.54
N SER A 561 -11.27 -8.68 9.44
CA SER A 561 -10.34 -8.15 10.42
C SER A 561 -9.17 -7.35 9.82
N HIS A 562 -9.39 -6.61 8.73
CA HIS A 562 -8.38 -5.73 8.16
C HIS A 562 -8.58 -4.29 8.63
N THR A 563 -7.68 -3.83 9.49
CA THR A 563 -7.68 -2.47 10.04
C THR A 563 -7.00 -1.50 9.08
N ILE A 564 -7.74 -0.47 8.64
CA ILE A 564 -7.24 0.56 7.72
C ILE A 564 -7.36 1.91 8.40
N GLN A 565 -6.25 2.46 8.92
CA GLN A 565 -6.28 3.68 9.74
C GLN A 565 -5.14 4.63 9.42
N GLY A 566 -5.41 5.94 9.50
CA GLY A 566 -4.40 6.99 9.39
C GLY A 566 -3.70 7.11 8.03
N ASN A 567 -4.20 6.40 7.00
CA ASN A 567 -3.63 6.47 5.65
C ASN A 567 -4.08 7.72 4.90
N LYS A 568 -3.23 8.22 4.00
CA LYS A 568 -3.62 9.16 2.96
C LYS A 568 -3.92 8.40 1.69
N ILE A 569 -5.19 8.32 1.30
CA ILE A 569 -5.64 7.55 0.13
C ILE A 569 -6.33 8.53 -0.83
N PHE A 570 -5.77 8.81 -2.01
CA PHE A 570 -6.32 9.85 -2.90
C PHE A 570 -5.93 9.67 -4.37
N ASN A 571 -6.68 10.28 -5.29
CA ASN A 571 -6.42 10.25 -6.74
C ASN A 571 -6.28 8.86 -7.38
N ASN A 572 -6.76 7.79 -6.72
CA ASN A 572 -6.86 6.48 -7.35
C ASN A 572 -8.03 6.51 -8.36
N LYS A 573 -7.93 5.76 -9.47
CA LYS A 573 -8.93 5.81 -10.55
C LYS A 573 -10.23 5.06 -10.22
N ARG A 574 -10.18 4.15 -9.24
CA ARG A 574 -11.35 3.56 -8.56
C ARG A 574 -11.34 3.97 -7.09
N LEU A 575 -12.23 3.36 -6.30
CA LEU A 575 -12.45 3.64 -4.88
C LEU A 575 -11.15 3.69 -4.07
N GLY A 576 -11.12 4.57 -3.06
CA GLY A 576 -10.01 4.58 -2.10
C GLY A 576 -9.87 3.24 -1.36
N ILE A 577 -11.00 2.68 -0.91
CA ILE A 577 -11.13 1.35 -0.31
C ILE A 577 -12.31 0.66 -1.00
N ASP A 578 -12.11 -0.56 -1.49
CA ASP A 578 -13.11 -1.39 -2.18
C ASP A 578 -13.21 -2.76 -1.48
N LEU A 579 -14.39 -3.10 -0.95
CA LEU A 579 -14.62 -4.35 -0.22
C LEU A 579 -15.27 -5.46 -1.06
N ILE A 580 -15.73 -5.16 -2.27
CA ILE A 580 -16.45 -6.13 -3.12
C ILE A 580 -15.78 -6.36 -4.48
N GLY A 581 -14.73 -5.59 -4.79
CA GLY A 581 -13.98 -5.66 -6.05
C GLY A 581 -14.77 -5.13 -7.26
N THR A 582 -15.91 -4.47 -7.03
CA THR A 582 -16.75 -3.88 -8.10
C THR A 582 -16.65 -2.35 -8.10
N THR A 583 -17.21 -1.68 -9.12
CA THR A 583 -17.00 -0.24 -9.31
C THR A 583 -17.81 0.68 -8.39
N GLY A 584 -18.43 0.17 -7.33
CA GLY A 584 -19.37 0.93 -6.49
C GLY A 584 -19.22 0.65 -5.00
N ILE A 585 -19.63 1.61 -4.18
CA ILE A 585 -19.63 1.48 -2.72
C ILE A 585 -20.69 0.45 -2.30
N THR A 586 -20.29 -0.46 -1.43
CA THR A 586 -21.11 -1.46 -0.77
C THR A 586 -22.26 -0.77 0.00
N PRO A 587 -23.54 -1.04 -0.28
CA PRO A 587 -24.64 -0.37 0.44
C PRO A 587 -24.64 -0.70 1.93
N ASN A 588 -24.95 0.29 2.78
CA ASN A 588 -25.15 0.00 4.20
C ASN A 588 -26.42 -0.81 4.44
N ASP A 589 -26.41 -1.71 5.42
CA ASP A 589 -27.55 -2.50 5.88
C ASP A 589 -27.86 -2.29 7.37
N LEU A 590 -28.97 -2.84 7.88
CA LEU A 590 -29.37 -2.60 9.27
C LEU A 590 -28.59 -3.51 10.23
N GLY A 591 -27.75 -2.89 11.07
CA GLY A 591 -27.03 -3.57 12.12
C GLY A 591 -25.79 -4.33 11.65
N ASP A 592 -25.33 -4.10 10.42
CA ASP A 592 -24.14 -4.75 9.83
C ASP A 592 -24.30 -6.29 9.79
N ALA A 593 -25.40 -6.74 9.18
CA ALA A 593 -25.82 -8.13 9.20
C ALA A 593 -25.25 -8.95 8.04
N ASP A 594 -24.71 -8.30 7.02
CA ASP A 594 -24.07 -8.97 5.90
C ASP A 594 -22.67 -9.48 6.24
N THR A 595 -22.12 -10.27 5.31
CA THR A 595 -20.86 -10.99 5.49
C THR A 595 -20.02 -10.84 4.24
N GLY A 596 -18.71 -10.74 4.38
CA GLY A 596 -17.80 -10.60 3.25
C GLY A 596 -16.48 -9.99 3.68
N SER A 597 -15.79 -9.33 2.76
CA SER A 597 -14.55 -8.61 3.06
C SER A 597 -14.80 -7.56 4.13
N ASN A 598 -14.03 -7.60 5.22
CA ASN A 598 -14.25 -6.77 6.42
C ASN A 598 -15.71 -6.78 6.92
N SER A 599 -16.39 -7.93 6.80
CA SER A 599 -17.81 -8.06 7.16
C SER A 599 -18.70 -7.05 6.42
N LEU A 600 -18.24 -6.51 5.29
CA LEU A 600 -18.87 -5.42 4.53
C LEU A 600 -19.22 -4.19 5.38
N GLN A 601 -18.45 -3.99 6.47
CA GLN A 601 -18.64 -2.96 7.49
C GLN A 601 -19.24 -1.66 6.96
N ASN A 602 -20.42 -1.33 7.48
CA ASN A 602 -21.12 -0.09 7.20
C ASN A 602 -20.24 1.13 7.41
N TYR A 603 -20.25 2.03 6.43
CA TYR A 603 -19.56 3.32 6.52
C TYR A 603 -20.41 4.37 7.24
N PRO A 604 -19.77 5.41 7.83
CA PRO A 604 -20.48 6.55 8.39
C PRO A 604 -21.36 7.28 7.36
N VAL A 605 -22.62 7.55 7.70
CA VAL A 605 -23.50 8.42 6.90
C VAL A 605 -23.39 9.84 7.43
N LEU A 606 -22.66 10.69 6.71
CA LEU A 606 -22.52 12.10 7.08
C LEU A 606 -23.79 12.84 6.65
N THR A 607 -24.53 13.41 7.59
CA THR A 607 -25.82 14.10 7.33
C THR A 607 -25.65 15.60 7.12
N SER A 608 -24.66 16.22 7.75
CA SER A 608 -24.31 17.61 7.49
C SER A 608 -22.84 17.87 7.72
N VAL A 609 -22.28 18.80 6.94
CA VAL A 609 -21.05 19.49 7.28
C VAL A 609 -21.40 20.97 7.33
N SER A 610 -21.26 21.59 8.49
CA SER A 610 -21.62 23.00 8.71
C SER A 610 -20.49 23.68 9.48
N GLY A 611 -19.91 24.72 8.88
CA GLY A 611 -18.70 25.37 9.39
C GLY A 611 -17.60 24.36 9.72
N ASN A 612 -17.27 24.25 11.00
CA ASN A 612 -16.19 23.42 11.55
C ASN A 612 -16.72 22.10 12.15
N THR A 613 -17.94 21.69 11.83
CA THR A 613 -18.55 20.49 12.42
C THR A 613 -19.10 19.56 11.35
N VAL A 614 -18.87 18.27 11.53
CA VAL A 614 -19.46 17.17 10.77
C VAL A 614 -20.47 16.48 11.68
N SER A 615 -21.72 16.40 11.24
CA SER A 615 -22.76 15.59 11.88
C SER A 615 -23.12 14.40 11.00
N GLY A 616 -23.48 13.29 11.63
CA GLY A 616 -23.81 12.07 10.92
C GLY A 616 -24.30 10.98 11.84
N LEU A 617 -24.49 9.80 11.26
CA LEU A 617 -24.91 8.59 11.95
C LEU A 617 -24.04 7.43 11.47
N LEU A 618 -23.74 6.52 12.39
CA LEU A 618 -23.28 5.18 12.07
C LEU A 618 -24.37 4.20 12.49
N ASN A 619 -24.85 3.37 11.56
CA ASN A 619 -25.60 2.17 11.91
C ASN A 619 -24.70 0.98 11.62
N SER A 620 -24.36 0.18 12.63
CA SER A 620 -23.51 -1.00 12.47
C SER A 620 -23.78 -2.00 13.61
N THR A 621 -22.89 -2.96 13.86
CA THR A 621 -23.06 -4.01 14.87
C THR A 621 -23.50 -3.41 16.22
N PRO A 622 -24.62 -3.85 16.83
CA PRO A 622 -25.12 -3.31 18.09
C PRO A 622 -24.14 -3.42 19.26
N ASN A 623 -24.22 -2.46 20.20
CA ASN A 623 -23.42 -2.41 21.43
C ASN A 623 -21.90 -2.55 21.22
N SER A 624 -21.40 -2.06 20.08
CA SER A 624 -20.01 -2.23 19.65
C SER A 624 -19.30 -0.87 19.56
N ASN A 625 -17.98 -0.88 19.76
CA ASN A 625 -17.16 0.32 19.74
C ASN A 625 -16.51 0.50 18.37
N PHE A 626 -16.64 1.70 17.82
CA PHE A 626 -16.09 2.06 16.51
C PHE A 626 -15.19 3.29 16.65
N ARG A 627 -14.14 3.32 15.83
CA ARG A 627 -13.36 4.52 15.55
C ARG A 627 -13.82 5.07 14.20
N VAL A 628 -14.28 6.31 14.17
CA VAL A 628 -14.66 7.01 12.93
C VAL A 628 -13.56 7.99 12.57
N GLU A 629 -12.90 7.82 11.44
CA GLU A 629 -11.83 8.72 10.95
C GLU A 629 -12.36 9.66 9.87
N PHE A 630 -11.99 10.94 9.92
CA PHE A 630 -12.47 11.98 9.01
C PHE A 630 -11.34 12.53 8.14
N PHE A 631 -11.65 12.80 6.87
CA PHE A 631 -10.68 13.23 5.87
C PHE A 631 -11.21 14.36 5.00
N ALA A 632 -10.36 15.34 4.68
CA ALA A 632 -10.62 16.39 3.69
C ALA A 632 -9.97 16.05 2.35
N ASN A 633 -10.70 16.31 1.26
CA ASN A 633 -10.32 15.98 -0.12
C ASN A 633 -10.51 17.16 -1.07
N THR A 634 -9.61 17.29 -2.05
CA THR A 634 -9.75 18.22 -3.19
C THR A 634 -10.89 17.84 -4.14
N SER A 635 -11.08 16.55 -4.39
CA SER A 635 -12.08 16.01 -5.33
C SER A 635 -12.63 14.66 -4.86
N TYR A 636 -13.76 14.25 -5.44
CA TYR A 636 -14.35 12.93 -5.21
C TYR A 636 -13.84 11.89 -6.21
N ASP A 637 -14.06 10.63 -5.85
CA ASP A 637 -14.03 9.52 -6.80
C ASP A 637 -15.17 9.66 -7.83
N PRO A 638 -14.96 9.35 -9.12
CA PRO A 638 -16.02 9.26 -10.13
C PRO A 638 -17.22 8.38 -9.73
N ALA A 639 -17.03 7.38 -8.88
CA ALA A 639 -18.08 6.50 -8.34
C ALA A 639 -18.94 7.13 -7.23
N GLY A 640 -18.64 8.37 -6.81
CA GLY A 640 -19.42 9.12 -5.82
C GLY A 640 -19.06 8.86 -4.35
N ALA A 641 -18.00 8.08 -4.11
CA ALA A 641 -17.38 7.88 -2.81
C ALA A 641 -16.41 9.01 -2.46
N GLY A 642 -16.23 9.26 -1.16
CA GLY A 642 -15.07 10.01 -0.68
C GLY A 642 -13.76 9.24 -0.89
N GLN A 643 -12.64 9.95 -0.82
CA GLN A 643 -11.32 9.35 -0.56
C GLN A 643 -10.76 9.95 0.74
N GLY A 644 -9.51 9.69 1.09
CA GLY A 644 -8.87 10.12 2.33
C GLY A 644 -7.58 10.90 2.12
N GLU A 645 -7.61 12.08 1.48
CA GLU A 645 -6.39 12.82 1.13
C GLU A 645 -5.69 13.46 2.36
N THR A 646 -6.46 14.11 3.23
CA THR A 646 -5.94 14.80 4.42
C THR A 646 -6.67 14.37 5.67
N PHE A 647 -5.98 13.70 6.57
CA PHE A 647 -6.53 13.31 7.87
C PHE A 647 -6.88 14.54 8.71
N LEU A 648 -8.13 14.61 9.20
CA LEU A 648 -8.65 15.70 10.01
C LEU A 648 -8.71 15.34 11.50
N GLY A 649 -8.81 14.05 11.80
CA GLY A 649 -8.96 13.50 13.15
C GLY A 649 -9.95 12.36 13.18
N PHE A 650 -10.38 11.99 14.38
CA PHE A 650 -11.28 10.86 14.60
C PHE A 650 -12.23 11.11 15.77
N GLN A 651 -13.32 10.36 15.80
CA GLN A 651 -14.25 10.24 16.91
C GLN A 651 -14.47 8.77 17.23
N ASP A 652 -14.27 8.37 18.48
CA ASP A 652 -14.71 7.06 18.95
C ASP A 652 -16.20 7.12 19.33
N VAL A 653 -16.97 6.13 18.89
CA VAL A 653 -18.41 6.03 19.14
C VAL A 653 -18.78 4.62 19.58
N THR A 654 -19.89 4.49 20.32
CA THR A 654 -20.48 3.21 20.70
C THR A 654 -21.89 3.14 20.15
N THR A 655 -22.21 2.07 19.43
CA THR A 655 -23.57 1.84 18.92
C THR A 655 -24.50 1.40 20.04
N ASP A 656 -25.76 1.81 19.97
CA ASP A 656 -26.80 1.38 20.90
C ASP A 656 -27.30 -0.05 20.60
N SER A 657 -28.36 -0.48 21.30
CA SER A 657 -28.96 -1.80 21.10
C SER A 657 -29.61 -1.99 19.73
N ALA A 658 -29.87 -0.91 19.00
CA ALA A 658 -30.38 -0.92 17.63
C ALA A 658 -29.27 -0.70 16.58
N GLY A 659 -28.00 -0.66 17.00
CA GLY A 659 -26.86 -0.48 16.11
C GLY A 659 -26.52 0.97 15.80
N ASN A 660 -27.20 1.95 16.39
CA ASN A 660 -27.04 3.37 16.02
C ASN A 660 -26.03 4.10 16.91
N ALA A 661 -25.21 4.96 16.31
CA ALA A 661 -24.36 5.91 17.00
C ALA A 661 -24.40 7.29 16.32
N ASN A 662 -24.46 8.35 17.13
CA ASN A 662 -24.40 9.72 16.64
C ASN A 662 -22.95 10.16 16.40
N ILE A 663 -22.73 10.82 15.26
CA ILE A 663 -21.46 11.47 14.92
C ILE A 663 -21.63 12.97 15.07
N ASN A 664 -20.70 13.58 15.80
CA ASN A 664 -20.61 15.03 15.96
C ASN A 664 -19.14 15.41 16.14
N PHE A 665 -18.44 15.61 15.03
CA PHE A 665 -17.00 15.80 15.00
C PHE A 665 -16.63 17.24 14.65
N ALA A 666 -15.84 17.89 15.49
CA ALA A 666 -15.29 19.21 15.21
C ALA A 666 -13.93 19.09 14.51
N TYR A 667 -13.74 19.86 13.44
CA TYR A 667 -12.53 19.84 12.63
C TYR A 667 -12.12 21.26 12.19
N THR A 668 -10.89 21.39 11.72
CA THR A 668 -10.42 22.62 11.07
C THR A 668 -10.51 22.46 9.56
N PRO A 669 -11.28 23.31 8.85
CA PRO A 669 -11.35 23.26 7.39
C PRO A 669 -9.97 23.43 6.74
N VAL A 670 -9.73 22.67 5.67
CA VAL A 670 -8.47 22.71 4.92
C VAL A 670 -8.72 23.45 3.60
N ALA A 671 -7.97 24.52 3.37
CA ALA A 671 -8.09 25.33 2.16
C ALA A 671 -7.90 24.46 0.90
N GLY A 672 -8.79 24.63 -0.09
CA GLY A 672 -8.77 23.86 -1.34
C GLY A 672 -9.27 22.42 -1.22
N LYS A 673 -9.71 21.96 -0.04
CA LYS A 673 -10.21 20.60 0.19
C LYS A 673 -11.61 20.59 0.80
N PRO A 674 -12.64 20.96 0.02
CA PRO A 674 -13.99 21.20 0.53
C PRO A 674 -14.79 19.91 0.79
N PHE A 675 -14.25 18.74 0.53
CA PHE A 675 -15.02 17.50 0.57
C PHE A 675 -14.63 16.64 1.76
N ILE A 676 -15.60 16.26 2.58
CA ILE A 676 -15.36 15.45 3.76
C ILE A 676 -15.80 14.01 3.49
N ALA A 677 -14.95 13.08 3.86
CA ALA A 677 -15.22 11.65 3.86
C ALA A 677 -14.89 11.07 5.23
N ALA A 678 -15.48 9.93 5.56
CA ALA A 678 -15.17 9.21 6.77
C ALA A 678 -15.14 7.69 6.56
N THR A 679 -14.37 6.99 7.39
CA THR A 679 -14.40 5.53 7.53
C THR A 679 -14.78 5.15 8.95
N ALA A 680 -15.34 3.96 9.15
CA ALA A 680 -15.58 3.38 10.48
C ALA A 680 -14.76 2.10 10.62
N THR A 681 -13.99 1.99 11.71
CA THR A 681 -13.31 0.76 12.10
C THR A 681 -13.93 0.19 13.37
N ASN A 682 -14.40 -1.05 13.32
CA ASN A 682 -14.81 -1.78 14.52
C ASN A 682 -13.57 -2.06 15.39
N LYS A 683 -13.56 -1.57 16.64
CA LYS A 683 -12.38 -1.67 17.53
C LYS A 683 -12.17 -3.07 18.10
N THR A 684 -13.17 -3.95 17.99
CA THR A 684 -13.09 -5.33 18.45
C THR A 684 -12.59 -6.25 17.35
N THR A 685 -13.15 -6.15 16.14
CA THR A 685 -12.81 -7.04 15.02
C THR A 685 -11.70 -6.48 14.14
N GLY A 686 -11.50 -5.16 14.13
CA GLY A 686 -10.59 -4.48 13.23
C GLY A 686 -11.16 -4.21 11.84
N ASP A 687 -12.39 -4.63 11.55
CA ASP A 687 -13.06 -4.42 10.25
C ASP A 687 -13.22 -2.92 9.97
N THR A 688 -12.69 -2.47 8.83
CA THR A 688 -12.81 -1.07 8.39
C THR A 688 -13.69 -0.96 7.16
N SER A 689 -14.62 0.00 7.18
CA SER A 689 -15.52 0.33 6.08
C SER A 689 -14.80 0.93 4.87
N GLU A 690 -15.50 0.95 3.75
CA GLU A 690 -15.20 1.88 2.65
C GLU A 690 -15.39 3.35 3.10
N PHE A 691 -15.00 4.30 2.26
CA PHE A 691 -15.25 5.72 2.53
C PHE A 691 -16.73 6.08 2.40
N SER A 692 -17.20 6.96 3.28
CA SER A 692 -18.55 7.52 3.25
C SER A 692 -18.88 8.18 1.91
N ARG A 693 -20.17 8.22 1.59
CA ARG A 693 -20.71 8.99 0.45
C ARG A 693 -20.49 10.49 0.60
N ARG A 694 -20.61 11.19 -0.54
CA ARG A 694 -20.52 12.66 -0.70
C ARG A 694 -21.15 13.43 0.47
N ASN A 695 -20.32 14.19 1.19
CA ASN A 695 -20.79 15.36 1.91
C ASN A 695 -19.79 16.52 1.74
N ARG A 696 -20.31 17.73 1.49
CA ARG A 696 -19.50 18.90 1.17
C ARG A 696 -19.34 19.74 2.43
N SER A 697 -18.09 19.92 2.87
CA SER A 697 -17.76 21.03 3.77
C SER A 697 -18.11 22.33 3.06
N PRO A 698 -18.83 23.25 3.72
CA PRO A 698 -19.19 24.52 3.14
C PRO A 698 -17.94 25.41 3.06
N ILE A 699 -17.12 25.14 2.07
CA ILE A 699 -16.23 26.13 1.48
C ILE A 699 -16.95 26.56 0.21
N ASN A 700 -17.75 27.62 0.36
CA ASN A 700 -18.72 28.23 -0.56
C ASN A 700 -20.03 27.46 -0.73
N SER A 701 -20.78 27.26 0.35
CA SER A 701 -22.24 27.13 0.24
C SER A 701 -22.81 28.50 -0.10
N ILE A 702 -23.63 28.58 -1.16
CA ILE A 702 -24.64 29.62 -1.23
C ILE A 702 -25.50 29.43 0.04
N PRO A 703 -25.62 30.46 0.88
CA PRO A 703 -26.47 30.41 2.07
C PRO A 703 -27.89 29.99 1.66
N GLY A 704 -28.40 28.88 2.22
CA GLY A 704 -29.79 28.47 2.02
C GLY A 704 -30.02 27.01 1.59
N ARG A 705 -29.04 26.31 1.03
CA ARG A 705 -29.28 24.96 0.46
C ARG A 705 -29.11 23.81 1.47
N THR A 706 -30.16 23.04 1.74
CA THR A 706 -30.18 21.89 2.69
C THR A 706 -30.64 20.60 2.01
N THR A 707 -29.92 19.49 2.15
CA THR A 707 -30.36 18.17 1.63
C THR A 707 -30.90 17.29 2.75
N THR A 708 -32.12 16.78 2.59
CA THR A 708 -32.78 15.83 3.49
C THR A 708 -32.96 14.49 2.77
N ILE A 709 -32.64 13.39 3.45
CA ILE A 709 -32.90 12.03 2.94
C ILE A 709 -34.09 11.45 3.70
N ALA A 710 -35.08 10.93 2.96
CA ALA A 710 -36.24 10.26 3.52
C ALA A 710 -36.36 8.84 2.96
N THR A 711 -36.51 7.84 3.83
CA THR A 711 -36.46 6.42 3.45
C THR A 711 -37.70 5.65 3.89
N ASN A 712 -38.26 4.83 3.00
CA ASN A 712 -39.21 3.78 3.32
C ASN A 712 -38.49 2.43 3.41
N PRO A 713 -38.35 1.83 4.59
CA PRO A 713 -37.75 0.50 4.72
C PRO A 713 -38.75 -0.63 4.42
N ASN A 714 -40.03 -0.34 4.19
CA ASN A 714 -41.03 -1.38 3.97
C ASN A 714 -40.99 -1.87 2.51
N ASN A 715 -41.00 -3.19 2.38
CA ASN A 715 -41.03 -3.86 1.09
C ASN A 715 -42.27 -3.45 0.27
N ILE A 716 -42.06 -3.22 -1.03
CA ILE A 716 -43.11 -3.17 -2.05
C ILE A 716 -43.12 -4.54 -2.74
N THR A 717 -44.11 -5.36 -2.45
CA THR A 717 -44.33 -6.65 -3.09
C THR A 717 -44.90 -6.44 -4.48
N ILE A 718 -44.17 -6.82 -5.52
CA ILE A 718 -44.62 -6.82 -6.91
C ILE A 718 -45.42 -8.11 -7.12
N ASN A 719 -46.75 -7.97 -7.07
CA ASN A 719 -47.66 -9.10 -7.23
C ASN A 719 -47.71 -9.50 -8.71
N SER A 720 -47.60 -10.80 -9.00
CA SER A 720 -47.78 -11.35 -10.33
C SER A 720 -48.96 -12.33 -10.32
N GLU A 721 -49.85 -12.23 -11.32
CA GLU A 721 -50.99 -13.16 -11.47
C GLU A 721 -51.02 -13.67 -12.92
N PRO A 722 -50.98 -15.00 -13.16
CA PRO A 722 -50.78 -15.57 -14.51
C PRO A 722 -51.84 -15.22 -15.56
N LEU A 723 -52.99 -14.68 -15.15
CA LEU A 723 -54.15 -14.40 -16.01
C LEU A 723 -54.71 -12.98 -15.84
N ALA A 724 -54.08 -12.13 -15.03
CA ALA A 724 -54.55 -10.76 -14.78
C ALA A 724 -53.79 -9.75 -15.66
N TYR A 725 -54.54 -8.83 -16.27
CA TYR A 725 -53.98 -7.61 -16.88
C TYR A 725 -53.70 -6.60 -15.77
N ASN A 726 -52.46 -6.07 -15.73
CA ASN A 726 -52.00 -4.98 -14.85
C ASN A 726 -52.25 -5.24 -13.36
N VAL A 727 -51.28 -5.85 -12.68
CA VAL A 727 -51.38 -6.20 -11.26
C VAL A 727 -50.73 -5.10 -10.41
N LEU A 728 -51.50 -4.58 -9.45
CA LEU A 728 -51.00 -3.58 -8.50
C LEU A 728 -50.06 -4.23 -7.49
N ALA A 729 -48.99 -3.53 -7.11
CA ALA A 729 -48.11 -3.96 -6.02
C ALA A 729 -48.79 -3.88 -4.64
N THR A 730 -48.13 -4.37 -3.58
CA THR A 730 -48.59 -4.21 -2.19
C THR A 730 -47.43 -3.75 -1.30
N PRO A 731 -47.52 -2.63 -0.57
CA PRO A 731 -48.64 -1.67 -0.57
C PRO A 731 -48.70 -0.84 -1.86
N TYR A 732 -49.90 -0.36 -2.20
CA TYR A 732 -50.14 0.51 -3.35
C TYR A 732 -51.10 1.64 -2.96
N PRO A 733 -50.62 2.88 -2.82
CA PRO A 733 -49.21 3.29 -2.92
C PRO A 733 -48.36 2.81 -1.72
N SER A 734 -47.05 2.72 -1.94
CA SER A 734 -46.06 2.75 -0.86
C SER A 734 -45.74 4.21 -0.53
N ALA A 735 -45.73 4.59 0.76
CA ALA A 735 -45.69 5.99 1.16
C ALA A 735 -44.62 6.33 2.20
N ILE A 736 -44.06 7.54 2.13
CA ILE A 736 -43.15 8.13 3.13
C ILE A 736 -43.73 9.48 3.55
N ASP A 737 -43.82 9.73 4.85
CA ASP A 737 -44.18 11.04 5.39
C ASP A 737 -42.92 11.85 5.70
N ILE A 738 -42.81 13.03 5.09
CA ILE A 738 -41.70 13.97 5.29
C ILE A 738 -42.21 15.17 6.09
N SER A 739 -41.50 15.55 7.14
CA SER A 739 -41.84 16.72 7.96
C SER A 739 -40.59 17.43 8.48
N GLY A 740 -40.71 18.72 8.80
CA GLY A 740 -39.61 19.52 9.36
C GLY A 740 -38.53 19.95 8.37
N VAL A 741 -38.71 19.71 7.07
CA VAL A 741 -37.76 20.16 6.04
C VAL A 741 -38.03 21.64 5.73
N THR A 742 -37.00 22.47 5.82
CA THR A 742 -37.14 23.91 5.53
C THR A 742 -36.74 24.20 4.08
N GLY A 743 -37.45 25.12 3.43
CA GLY A 743 -37.19 25.50 2.04
C GLY A 743 -38.02 24.74 1.02
N ASN A 744 -37.84 25.13 -0.24
CA ASN A 744 -38.49 24.47 -1.36
C ASN A 744 -37.50 23.52 -2.02
N VAL A 745 -38.00 22.40 -2.57
CA VAL A 745 -37.21 21.44 -3.32
C VAL A 745 -36.42 22.14 -4.41
N ASP A 746 -35.12 21.96 -4.47
CA ASP A 746 -34.27 22.38 -5.58
C ASP A 746 -33.91 21.21 -6.50
N SER A 747 -33.70 20.02 -5.93
CA SER A 747 -33.48 18.80 -6.70
C SER A 747 -33.92 17.57 -5.93
N ILE A 748 -34.37 16.54 -6.63
CA ILE A 748 -34.71 15.23 -6.06
C ILE A 748 -33.95 14.12 -6.77
N THR A 749 -33.49 13.15 -6.00
CA THR A 749 -33.10 11.83 -6.51
C THR A 749 -33.96 10.76 -5.85
N ALA A 750 -34.49 9.82 -6.62
CA ALA A 750 -35.22 8.66 -6.09
C ALA A 750 -34.38 7.38 -6.21
N THR A 751 -34.26 6.59 -5.13
CA THR A 751 -33.49 5.33 -5.12
C THR A 751 -34.39 4.17 -4.72
N PHE A 752 -34.29 3.04 -5.44
CA PHE A 752 -35.01 1.80 -5.16
C PHE A 752 -34.01 0.66 -4.99
N ASN A 753 -33.97 0.05 -3.81
CA ASN A 753 -32.99 -0.98 -3.45
C ASN A 753 -33.56 -2.39 -3.56
N ASN A 754 -32.69 -3.33 -3.94
CA ASN A 754 -32.99 -4.76 -4.06
C ASN A 754 -34.25 -5.02 -4.89
N VAL A 755 -34.38 -4.34 -6.03
CA VAL A 755 -35.45 -4.56 -6.99
C VAL A 755 -35.22 -5.92 -7.63
N LYS A 756 -36.12 -6.85 -7.33
CA LYS A 756 -36.11 -8.22 -7.82
C LYS A 756 -37.50 -8.59 -8.28
N THR A 757 -37.62 -9.18 -9.45
CA THR A 757 -38.81 -9.98 -9.81
C THR A 757 -38.46 -11.46 -9.75
N SER A 758 -39.44 -12.35 -9.67
CA SER A 758 -39.23 -13.78 -9.45
C SER A 758 -38.34 -14.45 -10.52
N ASP A 759 -37.82 -15.62 -10.13
CA ASP A 759 -36.72 -16.50 -10.53
C ASP A 759 -36.47 -16.77 -12.04
N GLY A 760 -36.62 -15.77 -12.91
CA GLY A 760 -36.10 -15.79 -14.29
C GLY A 760 -36.93 -16.58 -15.29
N PHE A 761 -38.17 -16.98 -14.94
CA PHE A 761 -39.04 -17.79 -15.81
C PHE A 761 -40.14 -17.01 -16.56
N TYR A 762 -40.17 -15.68 -16.45
CA TYR A 762 -41.24 -14.88 -17.06
C TYR A 762 -40.91 -14.41 -18.47
N SER A 763 -41.92 -14.43 -19.34
CA SER A 763 -41.79 -14.06 -20.75
C SER A 763 -41.41 -12.59 -20.95
N ALA A 764 -40.77 -12.26 -22.09
CA ALA A 764 -40.43 -10.90 -22.54
C ALA A 764 -41.62 -9.90 -22.64
N SER A 765 -42.83 -10.33 -22.24
CA SER A 765 -44.09 -9.59 -22.29
C SER A 765 -44.53 -9.03 -20.93
N GLN A 766 -43.82 -9.29 -19.83
CA GLN A 766 -44.08 -8.69 -18.51
C GLN A 766 -43.18 -7.48 -18.26
N VAL A 767 -43.75 -6.38 -17.79
CA VAL A 767 -43.01 -5.13 -17.60
C VAL A 767 -43.42 -4.37 -16.32
N ILE A 768 -42.44 -3.77 -15.65
CA ILE A 768 -42.64 -3.00 -14.43
C ILE A 768 -42.70 -1.50 -14.73
N HIS A 769 -43.65 -0.82 -14.07
CA HIS A 769 -43.84 0.62 -14.15
C HIS A 769 -43.79 1.23 -12.74
N LEU A 770 -43.05 2.34 -12.58
CA LEU A 770 -42.98 3.11 -11.34
C LEU A 770 -43.38 4.56 -11.57
N LEU A 771 -44.33 5.02 -10.76
CA LEU A 771 -44.79 6.40 -10.69
C LEU A 771 -44.48 6.97 -9.31
N LEU A 772 -43.78 8.10 -9.26
CA LEU A 772 -43.53 8.86 -8.03
C LEU A 772 -44.48 10.06 -7.97
N VAL A 773 -45.10 10.27 -6.81
CA VAL A 773 -46.05 11.36 -6.55
C VAL A 773 -45.64 12.12 -5.29
N GLY A 774 -45.53 13.44 -5.42
CA GLY A 774 -45.18 14.37 -4.35
C GLY A 774 -46.39 14.82 -3.53
N PRO A 775 -46.15 15.49 -2.38
CA PRO A 775 -47.18 15.83 -1.40
C PRO A 775 -48.23 16.82 -1.92
N ALA A 776 -47.90 17.64 -2.91
CA ALA A 776 -48.82 18.56 -3.55
C ALA A 776 -49.39 18.03 -4.89
N GLY A 777 -49.24 16.72 -5.16
CA GLY A 777 -49.85 16.02 -6.30
C GLY A 777 -49.01 16.03 -7.59
N GLN A 778 -47.81 16.64 -7.57
CA GLN A 778 -46.84 16.55 -8.67
C GLN A 778 -46.47 15.09 -8.89
N ASN A 779 -46.19 14.70 -10.13
CA ASN A 779 -45.93 13.30 -10.45
C ASN A 779 -45.01 13.10 -11.66
N VAL A 780 -44.22 12.03 -11.63
CA VAL A 780 -43.28 11.64 -12.70
C VAL A 780 -43.24 10.12 -12.82
N VAL A 781 -43.27 9.62 -14.06
CA VAL A 781 -42.98 8.21 -14.33
C VAL A 781 -41.46 8.04 -14.31
N LEU A 782 -40.97 7.26 -13.35
CA LEU A 782 -39.54 7.01 -13.19
C LEU A 782 -39.06 5.97 -14.20
N MET A 783 -39.86 4.92 -14.40
CA MET A 783 -39.62 3.91 -15.42
C MET A 783 -40.94 3.32 -15.92
N SER A 784 -41.00 3.00 -17.20
CA SER A 784 -42.10 2.27 -17.84
C SER A 784 -41.55 1.21 -18.78
N HIS A 785 -42.32 0.14 -19.00
CA HIS A 785 -41.97 -0.94 -19.94
C HIS A 785 -40.63 -1.66 -19.64
N VAL A 786 -40.18 -1.68 -18.38
CA VAL A 786 -38.95 -2.39 -17.98
C VAL A 786 -39.23 -3.88 -17.82
N GLN A 787 -38.60 -4.74 -18.64
CA GLN A 787 -38.83 -6.19 -18.58
C GLN A 787 -38.52 -6.74 -17.20
N SER A 788 -39.49 -7.44 -16.60
CA SER A 788 -39.36 -8.03 -15.26
C SER A 788 -38.14 -8.97 -15.21
N ALA A 789 -37.99 -9.86 -16.20
CA ALA A 789 -36.87 -10.80 -16.29
C ALA A 789 -35.46 -10.16 -16.24
N SER A 790 -35.33 -8.86 -16.51
CA SER A 790 -34.06 -8.14 -16.45
C SER A 790 -33.72 -7.60 -15.05
N LEU A 791 -34.63 -7.69 -14.07
CA LEU A 791 -34.50 -7.15 -12.72
C LEU A 791 -34.22 -8.26 -11.70
N ASN A 792 -32.95 -8.40 -11.30
CA ASN A 792 -32.52 -9.40 -10.33
C ASN A 792 -31.59 -8.77 -9.28
N ASN A 793 -32.14 -8.43 -8.11
CA ASN A 793 -31.43 -7.79 -6.99
C ASN A 793 -30.66 -6.52 -7.40
N VAL A 794 -31.29 -5.65 -8.19
CA VAL A 794 -30.66 -4.43 -8.68
C VAL A 794 -31.05 -3.22 -7.83
N THR A 795 -30.15 -2.24 -7.75
CA THR A 795 -30.44 -0.92 -7.16
C THR A 795 -30.57 0.11 -8.28
N LEU A 796 -31.76 0.70 -8.41
CA LEU A 796 -32.06 1.68 -9.44
C LEU A 796 -32.16 3.08 -8.81
N LYS A 797 -31.29 4.00 -9.25
CA LYS A 797 -31.31 5.40 -8.84
C LYS A 797 -31.78 6.26 -10.01
N PHE A 798 -32.70 7.18 -9.77
CA PHE A 798 -33.24 8.11 -10.76
C PHE A 798 -32.77 9.53 -10.48
N ASP A 799 -32.11 10.14 -11.45
CA ASP A 799 -31.55 11.51 -11.39
C ASP A 799 -31.66 12.17 -12.76
N ASP A 800 -32.12 13.41 -12.81
CA ASP A 800 -32.27 14.17 -14.07
C ASP A 800 -30.94 14.40 -14.80
N ASN A 801 -29.82 14.40 -14.05
CA ASN A 801 -28.46 14.59 -14.57
C ASN A 801 -27.78 13.30 -15.04
N ALA A 802 -28.39 12.12 -14.86
CA ALA A 802 -27.79 10.86 -15.27
C ALA A 802 -27.52 10.83 -16.78
N ALA A 803 -26.41 10.25 -17.25
CA ALA A 803 -26.12 10.25 -18.70
C ALA A 803 -27.01 9.29 -19.50
N SER A 804 -27.56 8.25 -18.84
CA SER A 804 -28.20 7.11 -19.47
C SER A 804 -29.65 6.94 -19.04
N PHE A 805 -30.50 6.49 -19.95
CA PHE A 805 -31.86 6.04 -19.67
C PHE A 805 -31.86 4.53 -19.38
N LEU A 806 -32.89 4.00 -18.70
CA LEU A 806 -33.15 2.56 -18.69
C LEU A 806 -33.58 2.15 -20.12
N GLY A 807 -32.79 1.29 -20.77
CA GLY A 807 -32.98 0.96 -22.19
C GLY A 807 -34.31 0.26 -22.50
N SER A 808 -35.06 0.79 -23.46
CA SER A 808 -36.34 0.24 -23.91
C SER A 808 -36.42 0.20 -25.44
N THR A 809 -35.80 -0.80 -26.09
CA THR A 809 -36.13 -1.15 -27.49
C THR A 809 -36.20 -2.66 -27.67
N LEU A 810 -37.41 -3.20 -27.80
CA LEU A 810 -37.64 -4.45 -28.52
C LEU A 810 -37.07 -4.28 -29.96
N PRO A 811 -36.33 -5.25 -30.54
CA PRO A 811 -36.35 -6.67 -30.24
C PRO A 811 -34.99 -7.29 -29.82
N THR A 812 -33.97 -6.50 -29.47
CA THR A 812 -32.68 -7.04 -29.00
C THR A 812 -32.14 -6.23 -27.82
N LEU A 813 -32.58 -6.56 -26.61
CA LEU A 813 -32.02 -6.03 -25.36
C LEU A 813 -31.13 -7.09 -24.67
N PRO A 814 -30.13 -6.65 -23.88
CA PRO A 814 -29.16 -7.50 -23.21
C PRO A 814 -29.80 -8.31 -22.08
N PRO A 815 -29.20 -9.45 -21.68
CA PRO A 815 -29.84 -10.42 -20.80
C PRO A 815 -30.08 -9.97 -19.34
N THR A 816 -29.62 -8.78 -18.90
CA THR A 816 -29.78 -8.27 -17.52
C THR A 816 -29.64 -6.73 -17.43
N ILE A 817 -30.41 -6.05 -16.57
CA ILE A 817 -30.20 -4.63 -16.19
C ILE A 817 -29.21 -4.59 -15.01
N ALA A 818 -28.28 -3.63 -15.00
CA ALA A 818 -27.32 -3.45 -13.90
C ALA A 818 -27.78 -2.38 -12.91
N SER A 819 -27.34 -2.49 -11.65
CA SER A 819 -27.47 -1.42 -10.66
C SER A 819 -26.79 -0.15 -11.17
N GLY A 820 -27.42 1.02 -10.99
CA GLY A 820 -26.87 2.27 -11.54
C GLY A 820 -27.79 3.47 -11.38
N THR A 821 -27.33 4.61 -11.91
CA THR A 821 -28.09 5.87 -11.95
C THR A 821 -28.59 6.12 -13.37
N TYR A 822 -29.89 6.36 -13.51
CA TYR A 822 -30.59 6.50 -14.77
C TYR A 822 -31.47 7.74 -14.77
N LYS A 823 -31.75 8.31 -15.95
CA LYS A 823 -32.77 9.36 -16.09
C LYS A 823 -34.17 8.73 -16.00
N PRO A 824 -35.16 9.44 -15.43
CA PRO A 824 -36.57 9.06 -15.55
C PRO A 824 -36.95 8.81 -17.01
N THR A 825 -37.73 7.75 -17.27
CA THR A 825 -38.25 7.44 -18.59
C THR A 825 -39.73 7.14 -18.58
N ASN A 826 -40.43 7.70 -19.57
CA ASN A 826 -41.79 7.34 -19.93
C ASN A 826 -41.83 6.88 -21.40
N TYR A 827 -41.49 5.62 -21.65
CA TYR A 827 -41.51 4.99 -22.97
C TYR A 827 -42.86 4.30 -23.25
N SER A 828 -43.32 4.32 -24.50
CA SER A 828 -44.29 3.34 -25.02
C SER A 828 -43.76 2.71 -26.31
N ALA A 829 -44.18 1.46 -26.58
CA ALA A 829 -43.86 0.74 -27.80
C ALA A 829 -44.26 1.46 -29.11
N ASN A 830 -45.09 2.53 -29.03
CA ASN A 830 -45.68 3.23 -30.17
C ASN A 830 -45.24 4.70 -30.29
N GLY A 831 -44.31 5.18 -29.47
CA GLY A 831 -43.82 6.57 -29.50
C GLY A 831 -44.78 7.62 -28.90
N LEU A 832 -45.82 7.20 -28.18
CA LEU A 832 -46.70 8.06 -27.37
C LEU A 832 -46.34 7.95 -25.87
N PRO A 833 -46.59 8.97 -25.02
CA PRO A 833 -46.40 8.82 -23.56
C PRO A 833 -47.33 7.76 -22.99
N ASP A 834 -46.85 6.96 -22.04
CA ASP A 834 -47.65 5.92 -21.39
C ASP A 834 -48.68 6.54 -20.44
N VAL A 835 -49.84 5.88 -20.28
CA VAL A 835 -50.94 6.32 -19.42
C VAL A 835 -51.02 5.42 -18.19
N TYR A 836 -50.96 6.02 -17.01
CA TYR A 836 -51.14 5.34 -15.74
C TYR A 836 -52.55 5.61 -15.17
N PRO A 837 -53.19 4.63 -14.51
CA PRO A 837 -52.88 3.21 -14.63
C PRO A 837 -53.15 2.71 -16.06
N LEU A 838 -52.31 1.81 -16.54
CA LEU A 838 -52.58 1.03 -17.75
C LEU A 838 -53.95 0.36 -17.60
N ALA A 839 -54.83 0.44 -18.60
CA ALA A 839 -56.24 0.03 -18.53
C ALA A 839 -56.52 -1.14 -17.55
N LEU A 840 -57.14 -0.83 -16.42
CA LEU A 840 -57.54 -1.81 -15.42
C LEU A 840 -58.98 -2.27 -15.65
N PRO A 841 -59.40 -3.41 -15.08
CA PRO A 841 -60.80 -3.83 -15.11
C PRO A 841 -61.73 -2.72 -14.59
N ALA A 842 -62.88 -2.52 -15.25
CA ALA A 842 -63.84 -1.50 -14.87
C ALA A 842 -64.29 -1.68 -13.41
N GLY A 843 -64.08 -0.65 -12.58
CA GLY A 843 -64.48 -0.63 -11.16
C GLY A 843 -63.33 -0.71 -10.15
N THR A 844 -62.08 -0.93 -10.57
CA THR A 844 -60.92 -0.92 -9.68
C THR A 844 -60.47 0.52 -9.37
N GLN A 845 -60.67 1.00 -8.14
CA GLN A 845 -60.10 2.28 -7.70
C GLN A 845 -58.61 2.12 -7.38
N THR A 846 -57.76 2.88 -8.06
CA THR A 846 -56.29 2.74 -7.98
C THR A 846 -55.64 3.79 -7.10
N GLY A 847 -56.31 4.92 -6.88
CA GLY A 847 -55.75 6.04 -6.11
C GLY A 847 -54.48 6.66 -6.72
N ALA A 848 -54.02 6.23 -7.89
CA ALA A 848 -52.93 6.85 -8.65
C ALA A 848 -53.49 8.03 -9.46
N PRO A 849 -52.81 9.20 -9.49
CA PRO A 849 -53.27 10.35 -10.26
C PRO A 849 -53.24 10.07 -11.76
N GLU A 850 -54.25 10.57 -12.49
CA GLU A 850 -54.26 10.55 -13.96
C GLU A 850 -53.23 11.54 -14.51
N GLY A 851 -52.69 11.25 -15.70
CA GLY A 851 -51.71 12.11 -16.37
C GLY A 851 -52.27 13.46 -16.83
N PRO A 852 -51.44 14.34 -17.39
CA PRO A 852 -50.08 14.08 -17.90
C PRO A 852 -49.03 13.98 -16.78
N TYR A 853 -48.07 13.08 -16.97
CA TYR A 853 -46.93 12.90 -16.06
C TYR A 853 -45.76 13.79 -16.46
N GLY A 854 -44.99 14.25 -15.47
CA GLY A 854 -43.71 14.88 -15.73
C GLY A 854 -42.74 13.94 -16.46
N SER A 855 -41.82 14.52 -17.21
CA SER A 855 -40.74 13.79 -17.91
C SER A 855 -39.45 13.66 -17.10
N THR A 856 -39.33 14.40 -16.00
CA THR A 856 -38.14 14.53 -15.15
C THR A 856 -38.54 14.75 -13.69
N LEU A 857 -37.63 14.46 -12.76
CA LEU A 857 -37.80 14.70 -11.32
C LEU A 857 -37.93 16.19 -10.98
N SER A 858 -37.46 17.08 -11.86
CA SER A 858 -37.62 18.53 -11.75
C SER A 858 -39.08 19.00 -11.66
N VAL A 859 -40.07 18.16 -11.95
CA VAL A 859 -41.49 18.44 -11.68
C VAL A 859 -41.76 18.74 -10.19
N PHE A 860 -40.88 18.28 -9.31
CA PHE A 860 -40.95 18.55 -7.87
C PHE A 860 -40.22 19.82 -7.47
N ASN A 861 -39.42 20.42 -8.35
CA ASN A 861 -38.64 21.61 -8.01
C ASN A 861 -39.56 22.77 -7.63
N LYS A 862 -39.03 23.59 -6.73
CA LYS A 862 -39.61 24.75 -6.10
C LYS A 862 -40.94 24.45 -5.35
N THR A 863 -41.23 23.19 -5.02
CA THR A 863 -42.38 22.79 -4.18
C THR A 863 -41.99 22.55 -2.72
N ASN A 864 -42.97 22.56 -1.81
CA ASN A 864 -42.74 22.21 -0.40
C ASN A 864 -42.53 20.69 -0.28
N PRO A 865 -41.38 20.22 0.25
CA PRO A 865 -41.10 18.79 0.38
C PRO A 865 -41.88 18.09 1.50
N ASN A 866 -42.47 18.84 2.44
CA ASN A 866 -43.19 18.26 3.58
C ASN A 866 -44.57 17.74 3.17
N GLY A 867 -44.90 16.56 3.67
CA GLY A 867 -46.12 15.82 3.39
C GLY A 867 -45.81 14.39 2.93
N THR A 868 -46.85 13.69 2.48
CA THR A 868 -46.76 12.28 2.08
C THR A 868 -46.30 12.14 0.63
N TRP A 869 -45.13 11.53 0.43
CA TRP A 869 -44.63 11.08 -0.86
C TRP A 869 -45.11 9.65 -1.13
N LYS A 870 -45.46 9.33 -2.38
CA LYS A 870 -46.08 8.06 -2.75
C LYS A 870 -45.41 7.46 -3.98
N VAL A 871 -45.12 6.17 -3.92
CA VAL A 871 -44.72 5.35 -5.07
C VAL A 871 -45.86 4.42 -5.43
N TYR A 872 -46.22 4.42 -6.71
CA TYR A 872 -47.15 3.48 -7.30
C TYR A 872 -46.36 2.54 -8.22
N ALA A 873 -46.41 1.25 -7.94
CA ALA A 873 -45.73 0.21 -8.70
C ALA A 873 -46.76 -0.76 -9.30
N VAL A 874 -46.62 -1.07 -10.59
CA VAL A 874 -47.50 -1.99 -11.32
C VAL A 874 -46.66 -2.96 -12.14
N ASP A 875 -47.05 -4.23 -12.10
CA ASP A 875 -46.59 -5.28 -13.03
C ASP A 875 -47.62 -5.43 -14.16
N ALA A 876 -47.22 -5.08 -15.38
CA ALA A 876 -48.09 -5.09 -16.55
C ALA A 876 -47.77 -6.28 -17.49
N ASN A 877 -48.81 -7.04 -17.83
CA ASN A 877 -48.77 -8.19 -18.72
C ASN A 877 -49.26 -7.80 -20.12
N HIS A 878 -48.47 -8.05 -21.18
CA HIS A 878 -48.86 -7.75 -22.55
C HIS A 878 -49.55 -8.92 -23.31
N TYR A 879 -49.52 -10.18 -22.83
CA TYR A 879 -50.15 -11.32 -23.52
C TYR A 879 -50.54 -12.48 -22.59
N ASN A 880 -51.75 -13.02 -22.75
CA ASN A 880 -52.26 -14.20 -22.03
C ASN A 880 -51.57 -15.48 -22.51
N PHE A 881 -50.55 -15.98 -21.78
CA PHE A 881 -50.03 -17.34 -21.95
C PHE A 881 -50.06 -18.10 -20.63
N VAL A 882 -50.56 -19.33 -20.66
CA VAL A 882 -50.78 -20.18 -19.49
C VAL A 882 -49.52 -21.02 -19.24
N ALA A 883 -48.82 -20.81 -18.13
CA ALA A 883 -47.81 -21.75 -17.65
C ALA A 883 -47.78 -21.84 -16.10
N SER A 884 -48.09 -23.05 -15.61
CA SER A 884 -47.57 -23.67 -14.38
C SER A 884 -47.49 -22.85 -13.08
N GLY A 885 -48.63 -22.64 -12.42
CA GLY A 885 -48.91 -23.01 -11.02
C GLY A 885 -48.06 -22.52 -9.81
N ALA A 886 -46.92 -21.85 -9.99
CA ALA A 886 -46.13 -21.33 -8.87
C ALA A 886 -45.81 -19.85 -9.07
N THR A 887 -46.43 -19.01 -8.25
CA THR A 887 -46.19 -17.57 -8.20
C THR A 887 -45.21 -17.28 -7.06
N ILE A 888 -43.99 -16.84 -7.37
CA ILE A 888 -43.16 -16.16 -6.36
C ILE A 888 -43.33 -14.65 -6.65
N PRO A 889 -43.76 -13.83 -5.67
CA PRO A 889 -43.90 -12.40 -5.89
C PRO A 889 -42.52 -11.72 -5.98
N GLY A 890 -42.40 -10.70 -6.85
CA GLY A 890 -41.24 -9.81 -6.84
C GLY A 890 -41.24 -8.88 -5.63
N VAL A 891 -40.13 -8.19 -5.38
CA VAL A 891 -39.98 -7.26 -4.26
C VAL A 891 -39.10 -6.07 -4.64
N ILE A 892 -39.46 -4.90 -4.12
CA ILE A 892 -38.56 -3.76 -3.93
C ILE A 892 -38.38 -3.63 -2.42
N ALA A 893 -37.18 -3.89 -1.89
CA ALA A 893 -37.01 -4.01 -0.44
C ALA A 893 -37.14 -2.65 0.27
N SER A 894 -36.65 -1.58 -0.35
CA SER A 894 -36.78 -0.23 0.19
C SER A 894 -36.69 0.82 -0.91
N TRP A 895 -37.15 2.03 -0.62
CA TRP A 895 -36.93 3.19 -1.49
C TRP A 895 -36.68 4.45 -0.67
N SER A 896 -35.95 5.41 -1.25
CA SER A 896 -35.62 6.68 -0.60
C SER A 896 -35.65 7.86 -1.57
N LEU A 897 -35.80 9.06 -1.02
CA LEU A 897 -35.68 10.33 -1.71
C LEU A 897 -34.58 11.17 -1.09
N ASP A 898 -33.62 11.58 -1.91
CA ASP A 898 -32.64 12.61 -1.56
C ASP A 898 -33.22 13.95 -2.04
N ILE A 899 -33.74 14.75 -1.12
CA ILE A 899 -34.40 16.02 -1.40
C ILE A 899 -33.46 17.14 -1.02
N THR A 900 -32.92 17.84 -2.01
CA THR A 900 -32.22 19.10 -1.76
C THR A 900 -33.22 20.23 -1.80
N THR A 901 -33.12 21.15 -0.85
CA THR A 901 -33.98 22.33 -0.70
C THR A 901 -33.13 23.59 -0.68
N ASP A 902 -33.71 24.72 -1.07
CA ASP A 902 -33.10 26.04 -0.92
C ASP A 902 -33.98 26.96 -0.05
N THR A 903 -33.34 27.75 0.80
CA THR A 903 -33.92 28.60 1.85
C THR A 903 -33.34 30.00 1.87
N GLY A 904 -32.84 30.54 0.75
CA GLY A 904 -32.40 31.94 0.68
C GLY A 904 -33.33 32.86 1.49
N THR A 905 -32.89 33.32 2.66
CA THR A 905 -33.70 34.12 3.59
C THR A 905 -32.90 35.32 4.04
N ALA A 906 -33.51 36.50 3.94
CA ALA A 906 -32.99 37.75 4.45
C ALA A 906 -33.97 38.35 5.47
N THR A 907 -33.45 39.09 6.44
CA THR A 907 -34.28 39.79 7.41
C THR A 907 -33.82 41.23 7.56
N THR A 908 -34.77 42.15 7.63
CA THR A 908 -34.52 43.56 7.95
C THR A 908 -35.58 44.08 8.89
N THR A 909 -35.45 45.34 9.30
CA THR A 909 -36.44 46.07 10.09
C THR A 909 -37.18 47.07 9.22
N GLN A 910 -38.40 47.42 9.61
CA GLN A 910 -39.22 48.41 8.94
C GLN A 910 -38.40 49.69 8.65
N ASN A 911 -38.50 50.18 7.41
CA ASN A 911 -37.78 51.38 6.92
C ASN A 911 -36.25 51.27 6.88
N THR A 912 -35.68 50.07 7.05
CA THR A 912 -34.23 49.83 6.97
C THR A 912 -33.92 49.00 5.74
N SER A 913 -33.01 49.49 4.89
CA SER A 913 -32.53 48.72 3.73
C SER A 913 -31.67 47.53 4.16
N HIS A 914 -31.80 46.43 3.44
CA HIS A 914 -30.99 45.23 3.56
C HIS A 914 -29.97 45.18 2.42
N ILE A 915 -28.71 44.83 2.72
CA ILE A 915 -27.63 44.73 1.72
C ILE A 915 -27.22 43.27 1.61
N PHE A 916 -27.47 42.66 0.45
CA PHE A 916 -26.99 41.32 0.12
C PHE A 916 -25.50 41.37 -0.15
N SER A 917 -24.69 40.65 0.61
CA SER A 917 -23.24 40.61 0.39
C SER A 917 -22.62 39.28 0.79
N PRO A 918 -21.56 38.81 0.10
CA PRO A 918 -20.81 37.64 0.52
C PRO A 918 -20.25 37.79 1.94
N SER A 919 -19.86 38.99 2.34
CA SER A 919 -19.40 39.31 3.70
C SER A 919 -20.50 39.24 4.77
N GLY A 920 -21.75 39.50 4.37
CA GLY A 920 -22.95 39.37 5.22
C GLY A 920 -23.48 37.94 5.30
N GLY A 921 -22.92 37.02 4.51
CA GLY A 921 -23.33 35.62 4.48
C GLY A 921 -24.66 35.39 3.77
N ASP A 922 -25.04 36.26 2.82
CA ASP A 922 -26.28 36.20 2.04
C ASP A 922 -26.12 36.76 0.60
N GLY A 923 -24.88 36.81 0.12
CA GLY A 923 -24.55 37.33 -1.20
C GLY A 923 -25.21 36.57 -2.34
N ILE A 924 -25.62 37.31 -3.37
CA ILE A 924 -26.27 36.78 -4.57
C ILE A 924 -25.24 36.73 -5.70
N SER A 925 -25.17 35.61 -6.41
CA SER A 925 -24.26 35.42 -7.54
C SER A 925 -24.86 34.49 -8.58
N VAL A 926 -24.45 34.67 -9.84
CA VAL A 926 -24.82 33.84 -10.99
C VAL A 926 -23.58 33.19 -11.61
N SER A 927 -23.75 32.02 -12.20
CA SER A 927 -22.67 31.32 -12.92
C SER A 927 -23.20 30.59 -14.13
N ASP A 928 -22.46 30.67 -15.22
CA ASP A 928 -22.78 30.06 -16.50
C ASP A 928 -21.50 29.44 -17.11
N ARG A 929 -21.64 28.35 -17.87
CA ARG A 929 -20.49 27.55 -18.33
C ARG A 929 -20.13 27.83 -19.79
N ASP A 930 -21.06 28.34 -20.58
CA ASP A 930 -21.04 28.23 -22.04
C ASP A 930 -21.44 29.53 -22.78
N SER A 931 -21.85 30.58 -22.06
CA SER A 931 -22.20 31.88 -22.63
C SER A 931 -21.21 33.01 -22.27
N GLU A 932 -21.01 33.93 -23.22
CA GLU A 932 -20.25 35.18 -22.99
C GLU A 932 -21.08 36.27 -22.30
N LEU A 933 -22.42 36.23 -22.39
CA LEU A 933 -23.32 37.25 -21.84
C LEU A 933 -24.55 36.62 -21.17
N LEU A 934 -24.85 37.08 -19.96
CA LEU A 934 -26.02 36.67 -19.18
C LEU A 934 -27.01 37.83 -19.09
N GLU A 935 -28.31 37.53 -19.15
CA GLU A 935 -29.39 38.44 -18.77
C GLU A 935 -29.93 38.04 -17.40
N ILE A 936 -30.07 39.01 -16.50
CA ILE A 936 -30.71 38.85 -15.20
C ILE A 936 -31.98 39.71 -15.12
N ASN A 937 -33.00 39.16 -14.49
CA ASN A 937 -34.23 39.86 -14.15
C ASN A 937 -34.51 39.67 -12.64
N LEU A 938 -34.36 40.73 -11.87
CA LEU A 938 -34.61 40.75 -10.42
C LEU A 938 -35.93 41.44 -10.13
N SER A 939 -36.76 40.89 -9.24
CA SER A 939 -38.02 41.55 -8.84
C SER A 939 -38.41 41.31 -7.39
N VAL A 940 -39.11 42.29 -6.80
CA VAL A 940 -39.72 42.24 -5.46
C VAL A 940 -41.12 42.86 -5.50
N THR A 941 -41.97 42.55 -4.53
CA THR A 941 -43.36 43.04 -4.51
C THR A 941 -43.59 44.21 -3.54
N SER A 942 -42.82 44.26 -2.45
CA SER A 942 -43.04 45.18 -1.32
C SER A 942 -41.81 46.02 -0.98
N GLY A 943 -40.95 46.28 -1.96
CA GLY A 943 -39.78 47.15 -1.84
C GLY A 943 -39.17 47.53 -3.19
N THR A 944 -37.95 48.07 -3.14
CA THR A 944 -37.13 48.43 -4.31
C THR A 944 -35.75 47.79 -4.21
N LEU A 945 -35.12 47.56 -5.36
CA LEU A 945 -33.82 46.92 -5.50
C LEU A 945 -32.82 47.88 -6.14
N THR A 946 -31.61 47.95 -5.61
CA THR A 946 -30.52 48.78 -6.15
C THR A 946 -29.24 47.96 -6.27
N LEU A 947 -28.71 47.78 -7.47
CA LEU A 947 -27.40 47.18 -7.77
C LEU A 947 -26.27 48.09 -7.29
N ASN A 948 -25.19 47.48 -6.81
CA ASN A 948 -24.02 48.18 -6.26
C ASN A 948 -23.20 48.91 -7.34
N SER A 949 -23.16 48.37 -8.55
CA SER A 949 -22.45 48.95 -9.69
C SER A 949 -23.21 48.67 -10.98
N LEU A 950 -23.12 49.59 -11.94
CA LEU A 950 -23.61 49.40 -13.32
C LEU A 950 -22.46 49.29 -14.33
N THR A 951 -21.22 49.18 -13.86
CA THR A 951 -20.04 49.07 -14.73
C THR A 951 -20.03 47.71 -15.41
N GLY A 952 -19.91 47.68 -16.74
CA GLY A 952 -19.83 46.43 -17.51
C GLY A 952 -21.18 45.74 -17.79
N ILE A 953 -22.30 46.30 -17.30
CA ILE A 953 -23.66 45.79 -17.54
C ILE A 953 -24.54 46.85 -18.22
N THR A 954 -25.48 46.39 -19.04
CA THR A 954 -26.45 47.25 -19.76
C THR A 954 -27.87 46.79 -19.46
N GLY A 955 -28.74 47.72 -19.08
CA GLY A 955 -30.10 47.38 -18.66
C GLY A 955 -30.85 48.56 -18.06
N SER A 956 -31.96 48.27 -17.39
CA SER A 956 -32.83 49.29 -16.79
C SER A 956 -33.50 48.80 -15.50
N GLY A 957 -34.00 49.75 -14.70
CA GLY A 957 -34.79 49.46 -13.51
C GLY A 957 -34.06 49.62 -12.16
N ASN A 958 -32.78 50.00 -12.14
CA ASN A 958 -32.06 50.21 -10.87
C ASN A 958 -32.78 51.22 -9.96
N GLY A 959 -33.04 50.86 -8.71
CA GLY A 959 -33.83 51.65 -7.76
C GLY A 959 -35.35 51.43 -7.84
N SER A 960 -35.81 50.39 -8.55
CA SER A 960 -37.24 50.04 -8.68
C SER A 960 -37.51 48.61 -8.19
N ASN A 961 -38.75 48.14 -8.31
CA ASN A 961 -39.13 46.79 -7.89
C ASN A 961 -38.88 45.72 -8.98
N LEU A 962 -38.38 46.09 -10.16
CA LEU A 962 -38.05 45.21 -11.27
C LEU A 962 -36.80 45.71 -12.01
N LEU A 963 -35.75 44.91 -12.06
CA LEU A 963 -34.48 45.24 -12.72
C LEU A 963 -34.22 44.22 -13.82
N ILE A 964 -33.84 44.67 -15.00
CA ILE A 964 -33.44 43.79 -16.11
C ILE A 964 -32.10 44.28 -16.66
N TYR A 965 -31.06 43.47 -16.54
CA TYR A 965 -29.69 43.80 -16.92
C TYR A 965 -29.00 42.66 -17.64
N THR A 966 -28.19 42.99 -18.64
CA THR A 966 -27.37 42.05 -19.41
C THR A 966 -25.90 42.42 -19.32
N GLY A 967 -25.00 41.46 -19.19
CA GLY A 967 -23.57 41.70 -19.17
C GLY A 967 -22.74 40.43 -19.07
N LYS A 968 -21.42 40.55 -18.92
CA LYS A 968 -20.58 39.38 -18.65
C LYS A 968 -20.81 38.89 -17.22
N GLN A 969 -20.65 37.59 -16.98
CA GLN A 969 -20.85 36.99 -15.66
C GLN A 969 -20.07 37.71 -14.54
N ALA A 970 -18.81 38.05 -14.78
CA ALA A 970 -17.99 38.74 -13.78
C ALA A 970 -18.55 40.13 -13.42
N ASP A 971 -19.05 40.87 -14.41
CA ASP A 971 -19.61 42.21 -14.24
C ASP A 971 -20.99 42.16 -13.56
N ILE A 972 -21.81 41.15 -13.90
CA ILE A 972 -23.08 40.91 -13.21
C ILE A 972 -22.84 40.54 -11.74
N ASN A 973 -21.90 39.66 -11.44
CA ASN A 973 -21.59 39.29 -10.05
C ASN A 973 -21.02 40.47 -9.26
N ALA A 974 -20.23 41.34 -9.88
CA ALA A 974 -19.76 42.57 -9.26
C ALA A 974 -20.91 43.58 -8.98
N ALA A 975 -21.97 43.56 -9.79
CA ALA A 975 -23.16 44.39 -9.59
C ALA A 975 -24.09 43.84 -8.50
N LEU A 976 -24.18 42.52 -8.38
CA LEU A 976 -25.00 41.80 -7.37
C LEU A 976 -24.34 41.78 -5.98
N ASP A 977 -23.01 41.83 -5.90
CA ASP A 977 -22.28 42.00 -4.65
C ASP A 977 -22.54 43.39 -4.07
N GLY A 978 -23.42 43.47 -3.07
CA GLY A 978 -23.93 44.71 -2.50
C GLY A 978 -25.33 45.11 -3.00
N LEU A 979 -26.07 44.21 -3.68
CA LEU A 979 -27.47 44.45 -4.04
C LEU A 979 -28.26 44.88 -2.80
N THR A 980 -28.97 45.99 -2.89
CA THR A 980 -29.71 46.56 -1.77
C THR A 980 -31.21 46.41 -1.98
N TYR A 981 -31.89 45.77 -1.03
CA TYR A 981 -33.35 45.78 -0.93
C TYR A 981 -33.82 46.85 0.05
N THR A 982 -34.74 47.72 -0.34
CA THR A 982 -35.35 48.72 0.54
C THR A 982 -36.85 48.47 0.64
N PRO A 983 -37.38 48.10 1.83
CA PRO A 983 -38.81 47.92 2.03
C PRO A 983 -39.60 49.19 1.68
N ASN A 984 -40.83 49.04 1.20
CA ASN A 984 -41.76 50.16 1.08
C ASN A 984 -41.99 50.82 2.46
N PRO A 985 -42.23 52.14 2.52
CA PRO A 985 -42.45 52.83 3.79
C PRO A 985 -43.54 52.16 4.64
N ASN A 986 -43.20 51.89 5.89
CA ASN A 986 -44.05 51.22 6.87
C ASN A 986 -44.40 49.74 6.60
N PHE A 987 -43.84 49.10 5.58
CA PHE A 987 -44.07 47.68 5.33
C PHE A 987 -43.50 46.80 6.45
N VAL A 988 -44.31 45.86 6.93
CA VAL A 988 -43.96 44.82 7.91
C VAL A 988 -44.62 43.53 7.42
N GLY A 989 -43.86 42.46 7.29
CA GLY A 989 -44.32 41.21 6.68
C GLY A 989 -43.23 40.56 5.85
N THR A 990 -43.63 39.64 4.97
CA THR A 990 -42.73 38.90 4.08
C THR A 990 -42.80 39.45 2.66
N ASP A 991 -41.66 39.65 2.02
CA ASP A 991 -41.50 39.93 0.59
C ASP A 991 -40.62 38.83 -0.03
N THR A 992 -40.57 38.75 -1.36
CA THR A 992 -39.75 37.76 -2.07
C THR A 992 -38.98 38.43 -3.19
N LEU A 993 -37.65 38.33 -3.15
CA LEU A 993 -36.78 38.66 -4.26
C LEU A 993 -36.74 37.47 -5.21
N SER A 994 -37.24 37.64 -6.43
CA SER A 994 -37.10 36.69 -7.54
C SER A 994 -35.92 37.10 -8.40
N LEU A 995 -35.05 36.16 -8.77
CA LEU A 995 -33.95 36.32 -9.70
C LEU A 995 -34.14 35.33 -10.85
N THR A 996 -34.43 35.83 -12.04
CA THR A 996 -34.37 35.03 -13.28
C THR A 996 -33.04 35.28 -13.97
N THR A 997 -32.36 34.23 -14.41
CA THR A 997 -31.15 34.31 -15.23
C THR A 997 -31.38 33.63 -16.57
N LYS A 998 -30.80 34.19 -17.63
CA LYS A 998 -30.94 33.66 -19.00
C LYS A 998 -29.59 33.77 -19.72
N ASP A 999 -29.13 32.66 -20.26
CA ASP A 999 -27.80 32.53 -20.88
C ASP A 999 -27.75 32.99 -22.34
N ASN A 1000 -28.90 33.26 -22.96
CA ASN A 1000 -29.05 33.64 -24.38
C ASN A 1000 -28.26 32.74 -25.37
N GLY A 1001 -28.00 31.47 -25.00
CA GLY A 1001 -26.93 30.58 -25.47
C GLY A 1001 -26.61 30.43 -26.97
N ALA A 1002 -25.48 29.76 -27.26
CA ALA A 1002 -25.01 29.48 -28.61
C ALA A 1002 -25.70 28.24 -29.23
N PRO A 1003 -26.12 28.28 -30.51
CA PRO A 1003 -26.91 27.20 -31.14
C PRO A 1003 -26.23 25.82 -31.12
N GLU A 1004 -24.89 25.77 -31.05
CA GLU A 1004 -24.13 24.52 -31.15
C GLU A 1004 -23.79 23.87 -29.78
N LEU A 1005 -24.20 24.48 -28.65
CA LEU A 1005 -23.86 24.01 -27.29
C LEU A 1005 -25.04 23.80 -26.34
N GLY A 1006 -26.29 23.84 -26.79
CA GLY A 1006 -27.46 23.53 -25.94
C GLY A 1006 -28.64 24.48 -26.07
N GLY A 1007 -28.48 25.59 -26.81
CA GLY A 1007 -29.52 26.62 -26.96
C GLY A 1007 -29.65 27.49 -25.72
N ALA A 1008 -30.61 28.44 -25.74
CA ALA A 1008 -30.80 29.36 -24.62
C ALA A 1008 -31.59 28.69 -23.48
N GLN A 1009 -31.04 28.71 -22.26
CA GLN A 1009 -31.67 28.24 -21.03
C GLN A 1009 -32.02 29.41 -20.10
N THR A 1010 -32.92 29.15 -19.15
CA THR A 1010 -33.39 30.13 -18.17
C THR A 1010 -33.56 29.46 -16.83
N ASP A 1011 -33.05 30.08 -15.77
CA ASP A 1011 -33.18 29.62 -14.38
C ASP A 1011 -33.87 30.71 -13.54
N ILE A 1012 -34.62 30.31 -12.51
CA ILE A 1012 -35.35 31.22 -11.62
C ILE A 1012 -35.17 30.81 -10.16
N ASP A 1013 -34.62 31.73 -9.36
CA ASP A 1013 -34.40 31.60 -7.93
C ASP A 1013 -35.19 32.62 -7.12
N PHE A 1014 -35.37 32.32 -5.82
CA PHE A 1014 -36.13 33.16 -4.90
C PHE A 1014 -35.38 33.32 -3.57
N VAL A 1015 -35.44 34.52 -3.00
CA VAL A 1015 -34.98 34.84 -1.64
C VAL A 1015 -36.15 35.45 -0.86
N ASN A 1016 -36.55 34.82 0.24
CA ASN A 1016 -37.60 35.35 1.11
C ASN A 1016 -37.03 36.44 2.03
N ILE A 1017 -37.69 37.59 2.11
CA ILE A 1017 -37.26 38.73 2.91
C ILE A 1017 -38.30 38.97 4.01
N THR A 1018 -37.91 38.87 5.28
CA THR A 1018 -38.80 39.20 6.41
C THR A 1018 -38.48 40.60 6.93
N VAL A 1019 -39.48 41.49 6.92
CA VAL A 1019 -39.38 42.86 7.45
C VAL A 1019 -40.06 42.92 8.81
N ASN A 1020 -39.25 43.01 9.86
CA ASN A 1020 -39.68 43.04 11.26
C ASN A 1020 -40.11 44.44 11.70
N PRO A 1021 -41.06 44.59 12.64
CA PRO A 1021 -41.39 45.89 13.22
C PRO A 1021 -40.20 46.49 13.99
N PRO A 1022 -40.13 47.83 14.14
CA PRO A 1022 -39.05 48.48 14.89
C PRO A 1022 -39.10 48.10 16.37
N THR A 1023 -37.93 47.89 16.98
CA THR A 1023 -37.83 47.52 18.41
C THR A 1023 -38.32 48.68 19.28
N PRO A 1024 -39.21 48.46 20.27
CA PRO A 1024 -39.68 49.53 21.14
C PRO A 1024 -38.51 50.11 21.96
N THR A 1025 -38.36 51.43 21.93
CA THR A 1025 -37.34 52.14 22.73
C THR A 1025 -37.66 51.99 24.23
N PRO A 1026 -36.69 51.63 25.10
CA PRO A 1026 -36.97 51.54 26.53
C PRO A 1026 -37.30 52.92 27.10
N THR A 1027 -38.48 53.04 27.73
CA THR A 1027 -38.90 54.24 28.46
C THR A 1027 -37.91 54.51 29.59
N PRO A 1028 -37.37 55.74 29.76
CA PRO A 1028 -36.43 56.03 30.84
C PRO A 1028 -37.10 55.89 32.21
N THR A 1029 -36.47 55.11 33.09
CA THR A 1029 -36.87 54.94 34.50
C THR A 1029 -36.80 56.28 35.24
N PRO A 1030 -37.85 56.73 35.94
CA PRO A 1030 -37.80 57.99 36.67
C PRO A 1030 -36.82 57.91 37.85
N THR A 1031 -35.94 58.92 37.94
CA THR A 1031 -34.99 59.14 39.03
C THR A 1031 -35.74 59.32 40.37
N PRO A 1032 -35.30 58.71 41.49
CA PRO A 1032 -35.98 58.87 42.77
C PRO A 1032 -35.80 60.30 43.31
N THR A 1033 -36.92 60.97 43.59
CA THR A 1033 -37.00 62.28 44.24
C THR A 1033 -36.43 62.20 45.67
N PRO A 1034 -35.53 63.10 46.09
CA PRO A 1034 -35.06 63.15 47.47
C PRO A 1034 -36.14 63.70 48.40
N THR A 1035 -36.32 63.04 49.54
CA THR A 1035 -37.17 63.41 50.67
C THR A 1035 -36.82 64.81 51.20
N PRO A 1036 -37.80 65.72 51.39
CA PRO A 1036 -37.64 66.84 52.30
C PRO A 1036 -38.15 66.48 53.70
N THR A 1037 -37.36 66.79 54.72
CA THR A 1037 -37.77 66.97 56.14
C THR A 1037 -37.39 68.42 56.48
N PRO A 1038 -38.08 69.24 57.32
CA PRO A 1038 -39.23 69.01 58.23
C PRO A 1038 -40.37 70.09 58.15
N THR A 1039 -41.49 69.82 58.83
CA THR A 1039 -42.01 70.58 60.00
C THR A 1039 -42.86 69.66 60.85
#